data_AF-A0A2N2WDY8-F1
#
_entry.id   AF-A0A2N2WDY8-F1
#
_cell.length_a   1.000
_cell.length_b   1.000
_cell.length_c   1.000
_cell.angle_alpha   90.00
_cell.angle_beta   90.00
_cell.angle_gamma   90.00
#
_symmetry.space_group_name_H-M   'P 1'
#
loop_
_entity.id
_entity.type
_entity.pdbx_description
1 polymer ?
#
loop_
_entity_poly.entity_id
_entity_poly.type
_entity_poly.pdbx_seq_one_letter_code
_entity_poly.pdbx_strand_id
1 'polypeptide(L)'
;MKAFTFLILLFAAIATSMAQINNETLGTGAGVNITTGDYNVTIGDSSGYYLSSGSYNVFLGNWSGFSQTSAYDNTFLGFQCGLLNTTGNDNVFVGCRSGMNNTTSTDNTFVGTQSGMSNTTGYDNTFVGEESGLYNETGHDLVFIGEDAGYNNTTGSDNTSVGSSSGRSNTTGYQNAFFGNEAGYDNTTGYRNTFVGDSAGIDCSIGHHNTFLGQASGAATEYASCNTFVGADAGWDNNRTNVTTNANRNTYLGAFTGYTNRDGEDNAGFGAFADFNNTARSRCTFIGSYAKAANNDQIIIGYSSYNSGAFSVGIGNDIDTRGNGSIAIGYQTNLDANSDHSVGIGFQVDINTSDYSVSIGSLTVVNADSSMAIGAFAQANKKYAYAIGTNAIADSANTMVLGGINSFDRVSVGIGTKAPNSNASLDLAENNKGFLISRMTDTEKTAFGSALSLNETGMMIFDTTNNALFAWDGTAWMNINTDAQTLTLATNNLSISNGNTIDLSAFMDNTDNQELAVASDILSISGGINTIDLTPYLDNTDGQTLSLSTNDLSISNGNTVDLSVFMDNTDNQELAIASDILSISGGINTVDLMPYLDNTDEQTLTLTTNDLSISNGNTVDLSTFMDNTDNQELAVASDILSISGGINTVDLTPYLDNTDDQELLLASDILSISGGSNTIDLSEYRDNTDEQALSLSGNDLSISNGNTVDLSSILAPLEQMISDLSDRVDSLQAQLDACCNASALNDFDSNTDKARLYQNAPNPFSETTTIRYHIPNSTKKAYLILSDIEGHMINRFDISSTGDGQILIGVGSLNVSGAYLYTLYCDNIKIDTKSLILQK
;
A
#
# COMPACT_ATOMS: atom_id res chain seq x y z
N MET A 1 88.07 12.04 -56.75
CA MET A 1 86.60 12.04 -56.59
C MET A 1 85.97 10.66 -56.85
N LYS A 2 86.36 9.90 -57.89
CA LYS A 2 85.77 8.57 -58.17
C LYS A 2 86.03 7.46 -57.13
N ALA A 3 87.12 7.51 -56.38
CA ALA A 3 87.41 6.52 -55.34
C ALA A 3 86.60 6.72 -54.04
N PHE A 4 86.19 7.95 -53.74
CA PHE A 4 85.41 8.28 -52.54
C PHE A 4 83.93 7.91 -52.71
N THR A 5 83.40 8.07 -53.93
CA THR A 5 82.04 7.66 -54.30
C THR A 5 81.89 6.14 -54.33
N PHE A 6 82.92 5.40 -54.76
CA PHE A 6 82.89 3.93 -54.76
C PHE A 6 82.96 3.34 -53.35
N LEU A 7 83.70 3.98 -52.43
CA LEU A 7 83.78 3.55 -51.03
C LEU A 7 82.46 3.83 -50.28
N ILE A 8 81.78 4.95 -50.56
CA ILE A 8 80.46 5.26 -49.99
C ILE A 8 79.38 4.32 -50.54
N LEU A 9 79.42 3.97 -51.84
CA LEU A 9 78.52 2.97 -52.43
C LEU A 9 78.77 1.55 -51.92
N LEU A 10 80.03 1.19 -51.64
CA LEU A 10 80.38 -0.11 -51.06
C LEU A 10 79.99 -0.20 -49.57
N PHE A 11 80.15 0.89 -48.80
CA PHE A 11 79.64 0.94 -47.41
C PHE A 11 78.11 1.01 -47.35
N ALA A 12 77.44 1.67 -48.30
CA ALA A 12 75.98 1.68 -48.39
C ALA A 12 75.40 0.32 -48.85
N ALA A 13 76.16 -0.47 -49.64
CA ALA A 13 75.75 -1.81 -50.06
C ALA A 13 76.06 -2.92 -49.04
N ILE A 14 76.99 -2.69 -48.11
CA ILE A 14 77.30 -3.61 -47.01
C ILE A 14 76.48 -3.29 -45.75
N ALA A 15 75.93 -2.07 -45.63
CA ALA A 15 75.07 -1.68 -44.52
C ALA A 15 73.62 -2.20 -44.61
N THR A 16 73.22 -2.89 -45.68
CA THR A 16 71.84 -3.39 -45.88
C THR A 16 71.71 -4.91 -45.89
N SER A 17 72.79 -5.68 -45.73
CA SER A 17 72.67 -7.11 -45.44
C SER A 17 72.67 -7.32 -43.93
N MET A 18 71.52 -7.12 -43.29
CA MET A 18 71.30 -7.74 -41.97
C MET A 18 71.35 -9.24 -42.21
N ALA A 19 72.45 -9.88 -41.83
CA ALA A 19 72.56 -11.33 -41.93
C ALA A 19 71.42 -11.91 -41.10
N GLN A 20 70.53 -12.67 -41.73
CA GLN A 20 69.50 -13.41 -41.03
C GLN A 20 70.18 -14.45 -40.14
N ILE A 21 69.86 -14.45 -38.84
CA ILE A 21 70.43 -15.36 -37.86
C ILE A 21 69.37 -16.35 -37.41
N ASN A 22 69.71 -17.64 -37.46
CA ASN A 22 68.95 -18.74 -36.84
C ASN A 22 67.47 -18.85 -37.23
N ASN A 23 67.12 -18.59 -38.50
CA ASN A 23 65.81 -18.98 -39.03
C ASN A 23 65.85 -20.45 -39.50
N GLU A 24 64.89 -21.26 -39.08
CA GLU A 24 64.70 -22.65 -39.51
C GLU A 24 63.46 -22.75 -40.41
N THR A 25 63.64 -23.07 -41.69
CA THR A 25 62.52 -23.18 -42.65
C THR A 25 62.46 -24.56 -43.31
N LEU A 26 61.26 -25.16 -43.38
CA LEU A 26 61.05 -26.48 -43.99
C LEU A 26 59.67 -26.58 -44.68
N GLY A 27 59.68 -26.74 -46.00
CA GLY A 27 58.46 -26.87 -46.81
C GLY A 27 58.46 -25.90 -47.99
N THR A 28 57.64 -26.17 -49.01
CA THR A 28 57.53 -25.29 -50.18
C THR A 28 56.93 -23.94 -49.75
N GLY A 29 57.58 -22.83 -50.07
CA GLY A 29 57.07 -21.49 -49.71
C GLY A 29 57.20 -21.11 -48.23
N ALA A 30 57.80 -21.96 -47.38
CA ALA A 30 57.97 -21.65 -45.96
C ALA A 30 59.00 -20.52 -45.75
N GLY A 31 58.58 -19.42 -45.10
CA GLY A 31 59.46 -18.28 -44.76
C GLY A 31 60.19 -17.61 -45.92
N VAL A 32 59.70 -17.75 -47.17
CA VAL A 32 60.45 -17.33 -48.37
C VAL A 32 60.61 -15.82 -48.53
N ASN A 33 59.76 -15.01 -47.90
CA ASN A 33 59.82 -13.55 -47.98
C ASN A 33 60.57 -12.90 -46.80
N ILE A 34 61.21 -13.67 -45.91
CA ILE A 34 61.98 -13.10 -44.80
C ILE A 34 63.13 -12.28 -45.40
N THR A 35 63.14 -10.99 -45.11
CA THR A 35 64.18 -10.05 -45.56
C THR A 35 65.01 -9.54 -44.38
N THR A 36 64.38 -9.11 -43.28
CA THR A 36 65.05 -8.57 -42.09
C THR A 36 64.38 -9.05 -40.80
N GLY A 37 64.62 -10.28 -40.37
CA GLY A 37 64.07 -10.86 -39.14
C GLY A 37 64.77 -12.18 -38.77
N ASP A 38 64.88 -12.47 -37.47
CA ASP A 38 65.75 -13.53 -36.92
C ASP A 38 64.99 -14.50 -36.00
N TYR A 39 65.59 -15.67 -35.75
CA TYR A 39 65.09 -16.66 -34.77
C TYR A 39 63.67 -17.20 -35.04
N ASN A 40 63.25 -17.31 -36.29
CA ASN A 40 61.95 -17.87 -36.67
C ASN A 40 62.05 -19.37 -37.01
N VAL A 41 61.03 -20.15 -36.66
CA VAL A 41 60.85 -21.55 -37.08
C VAL A 41 59.61 -21.63 -37.96
N THR A 42 59.73 -21.95 -39.25
CA THR A 42 58.58 -22.08 -40.17
C THR A 42 58.59 -23.44 -40.88
N ILE A 43 57.62 -24.28 -40.56
CA ILE A 43 57.55 -25.66 -41.03
C ILE A 43 56.17 -25.97 -41.60
N GLY A 44 56.09 -26.29 -42.88
CA GLY A 44 54.85 -26.58 -43.59
C GLY A 44 54.74 -25.79 -44.89
N ASP A 45 53.94 -26.30 -45.84
CA ASP A 45 53.73 -25.60 -47.11
C ASP A 45 53.11 -24.21 -46.88
N SER A 46 53.77 -23.20 -47.45
CA SER A 46 53.49 -21.77 -47.35
C SER A 46 53.32 -21.23 -45.92
N SER A 47 53.95 -21.86 -44.93
CA SER A 47 53.97 -21.34 -43.57
C SER A 47 54.81 -20.07 -43.47
N GLY A 48 54.28 -19.00 -42.86
CA GLY A 48 54.96 -17.70 -42.80
C GLY A 48 55.31 -17.12 -44.17
N TYR A 49 54.51 -17.39 -45.21
CA TYR A 49 54.84 -17.04 -46.60
C TYR A 49 55.15 -15.56 -46.78
N TYR A 50 54.35 -14.66 -46.24
CA TYR A 50 54.53 -13.20 -46.37
C TYR A 50 55.45 -12.57 -45.30
N LEU A 51 56.06 -13.36 -44.40
CA LEU A 51 56.84 -12.83 -43.28
C LEU A 51 58.08 -12.11 -43.80
N SER A 52 58.13 -10.79 -43.65
CA SER A 52 59.18 -9.94 -44.23
C SER A 52 60.21 -9.43 -43.23
N SER A 53 59.79 -9.07 -42.01
CA SER A 53 60.69 -8.47 -41.00
C SER A 53 60.42 -8.83 -39.54
N GLY A 54 59.68 -9.91 -39.27
CA GLY A 54 59.36 -10.38 -37.93
C GLY A 54 60.39 -11.35 -37.35
N SER A 55 60.50 -11.41 -36.01
CA SER A 55 61.47 -12.27 -35.30
C SER A 55 60.79 -13.12 -34.22
N TYR A 56 61.44 -14.21 -33.81
CA TYR A 56 60.99 -15.09 -32.72
C TYR A 56 59.63 -15.80 -32.93
N ASN A 57 59.22 -16.00 -34.18
CA ASN A 57 57.97 -16.70 -34.48
C ASN A 57 58.18 -18.21 -34.66
N VAL A 58 57.21 -19.03 -34.21
CA VAL A 58 57.16 -20.48 -34.44
C VAL A 58 55.88 -20.81 -35.20
N PHE A 59 55.98 -21.16 -36.47
CA PHE A 59 54.87 -21.57 -37.32
C PHE A 59 55.05 -23.03 -37.77
N LEU A 60 54.11 -23.89 -37.41
CA LEU A 60 54.12 -25.31 -37.77
C LEU A 60 52.75 -25.73 -38.31
N GLY A 61 52.67 -26.00 -39.60
CA GLY A 61 51.46 -26.44 -40.29
C GLY A 61 51.27 -25.77 -41.65
N ASN A 62 50.48 -26.40 -42.53
CA ASN A 62 50.18 -25.82 -43.83
C ASN A 62 49.42 -24.49 -43.66
N TRP A 63 49.96 -23.44 -44.26
CA TRP A 63 49.47 -22.06 -44.21
C TRP A 63 49.40 -21.46 -42.79
N SER A 64 50.14 -22.01 -41.84
CA SER A 64 50.29 -21.39 -40.51
C SER A 64 51.00 -20.04 -40.65
N GLY A 65 50.39 -18.96 -40.17
CA GLY A 65 50.92 -17.59 -40.25
C GLY A 65 51.11 -17.06 -41.67
N PHE A 66 50.34 -17.53 -42.67
CA PHE A 66 50.53 -17.22 -44.09
C PHE A 66 50.64 -15.72 -44.41
N SER A 67 49.73 -14.91 -43.86
CA SER A 67 49.64 -13.46 -44.14
C SER A 67 50.53 -12.58 -43.24
N GLN A 68 51.32 -13.17 -42.34
CA GLN A 68 52.14 -12.42 -41.41
C GLN A 68 53.18 -11.61 -42.16
N THR A 69 53.37 -10.33 -41.82
CA THR A 69 54.31 -9.44 -42.53
C THR A 69 55.48 -9.01 -41.66
N SER A 70 55.23 -8.57 -40.42
CA SER A 70 56.26 -7.99 -39.55
C SER A 70 56.11 -8.34 -38.07
N ALA A 71 55.22 -9.27 -37.71
CA ALA A 71 54.94 -9.57 -36.32
C ALA A 71 56.05 -10.37 -35.61
N TYR A 72 56.10 -10.28 -34.29
CA TYR A 72 57.07 -10.97 -33.44
C TYR A 72 56.40 -11.84 -32.36
N ASP A 73 57.17 -12.80 -31.84
CA ASP A 73 56.83 -13.62 -30.66
C ASP A 73 55.52 -14.44 -30.76
N ASN A 74 55.11 -14.83 -31.98
CA ASN A 74 53.93 -15.69 -32.16
C ASN A 74 54.28 -17.18 -32.20
N THR A 75 53.44 -18.04 -31.62
CA THR A 75 53.51 -19.50 -31.74
C THR A 75 52.24 -20.04 -32.38
N PHE A 76 52.28 -20.44 -33.65
CA PHE A 76 51.16 -21.01 -34.39
C PHE A 76 51.42 -22.48 -34.74
N LEU A 77 50.53 -23.37 -34.30
CA LEU A 77 50.65 -24.82 -34.49
C LEU A 77 49.34 -25.41 -35.04
N GLY A 78 49.30 -25.73 -36.33
CA GLY A 78 48.13 -26.35 -36.98
C GLY A 78 47.88 -25.88 -38.41
N PHE A 79 46.95 -26.55 -39.09
CA PHE A 79 46.47 -26.16 -40.41
C PHE A 79 45.74 -24.81 -40.34
N GLN A 80 46.14 -23.84 -41.18
CA GLN A 80 45.54 -22.50 -41.27
C GLN A 80 45.47 -21.72 -39.94
N CYS A 81 46.38 -22.02 -39.02
CA CYS A 81 46.48 -21.33 -37.74
C CYS A 81 47.01 -19.90 -37.94
N GLY A 82 46.30 -18.88 -37.45
CA GLY A 82 46.68 -17.47 -37.64
C GLY A 82 46.77 -17.03 -39.11
N LEU A 83 45.99 -17.63 -40.02
CA LEU A 83 46.12 -17.47 -41.48
C LEU A 83 46.13 -16.01 -41.95
N LEU A 84 45.19 -15.20 -41.44
CA LEU A 84 45.00 -13.80 -41.83
C LEU A 84 45.79 -12.82 -40.95
N ASN A 85 46.60 -13.29 -40.00
CA ASN A 85 47.31 -12.40 -39.09
C ASN A 85 48.40 -11.66 -39.86
N THR A 86 48.36 -10.34 -39.85
CA THR A 86 49.25 -9.47 -40.64
C THR A 86 50.35 -8.83 -39.79
N THR A 87 50.00 -8.30 -38.61
CA THR A 87 50.90 -7.55 -37.73
C THR A 87 50.69 -7.82 -36.24
N GLY A 88 49.84 -8.79 -35.89
CA GLY A 88 49.54 -9.14 -34.50
C GLY A 88 50.68 -9.93 -33.84
N ASN A 89 51.12 -9.51 -32.67
CA ASN A 89 52.28 -10.02 -31.93
C ASN A 89 51.84 -10.81 -30.68
N ASP A 90 52.78 -11.57 -30.11
CA ASP A 90 52.61 -12.21 -28.79
C ASP A 90 51.41 -13.17 -28.69
N ASN A 91 51.03 -13.82 -29.80
CA ASN A 91 49.91 -14.75 -29.83
C ASN A 91 50.37 -16.23 -29.80
N VAL A 92 49.67 -17.06 -29.03
CA VAL A 92 49.85 -18.52 -29.00
C VAL A 92 48.60 -19.19 -29.55
N PHE A 93 48.65 -19.70 -30.78
CA PHE A 93 47.55 -20.42 -31.42
C PHE A 93 47.92 -21.88 -31.66
N VAL A 94 47.11 -22.81 -31.16
CA VAL A 94 47.36 -24.26 -31.27
C VAL A 94 46.07 -24.96 -31.63
N GLY A 95 45.96 -25.46 -32.86
CA GLY A 95 44.78 -26.16 -33.35
C GLY A 95 44.51 -25.88 -34.83
N CYS A 96 43.66 -26.71 -35.44
CA CYS A 96 43.19 -26.46 -36.80
C CYS A 96 42.35 -25.18 -36.84
N ARG A 97 42.76 -24.18 -37.63
CA ARG A 97 42.09 -22.87 -37.79
C ARG A 97 41.94 -22.05 -36.50
N SER A 98 42.78 -22.31 -35.49
CA SER A 98 42.84 -21.45 -34.31
C SER A 98 43.32 -20.04 -34.71
N GLY A 99 42.56 -19.01 -34.30
CA GLY A 99 42.84 -17.61 -34.66
C GLY A 99 42.88 -17.31 -36.16
N MET A 100 42.18 -18.08 -37.01
CA MET A 100 42.31 -18.01 -38.47
C MET A 100 42.08 -16.60 -39.05
N ASN A 101 41.06 -15.88 -38.56
CA ASN A 101 40.71 -14.54 -39.04
C ASN A 101 41.34 -13.40 -38.22
N ASN A 102 42.30 -13.71 -37.33
CA ASN A 102 43.05 -12.70 -36.62
C ASN A 102 43.76 -11.80 -37.63
N THR A 103 43.58 -10.48 -37.56
CA THR A 103 44.22 -9.54 -38.51
C THR A 103 45.36 -8.77 -37.88
N THR A 104 45.11 -8.08 -36.77
CA THR A 104 46.09 -7.22 -36.09
C THR A 104 46.11 -7.41 -34.57
N SER A 105 45.49 -8.47 -34.06
CA SER A 105 45.26 -8.64 -32.63
C SER A 105 46.50 -9.20 -31.90
N THR A 106 46.68 -8.83 -30.63
CA THR A 106 47.88 -9.15 -29.84
C THR A 106 47.53 -9.81 -28.51
N ASP A 107 48.51 -10.52 -27.93
CA ASP A 107 48.45 -11.07 -26.56
C ASP A 107 47.35 -12.12 -26.34
N ASN A 108 47.03 -12.93 -27.35
CA ASN A 108 46.00 -13.97 -27.23
C ASN A 108 46.57 -15.38 -27.14
N THR A 109 45.98 -16.21 -26.29
CA THR A 109 46.28 -17.65 -26.18
C THR A 109 45.07 -18.46 -26.61
N PHE A 110 45.08 -19.05 -27.81
CA PHE A 110 44.02 -19.91 -28.33
C PHE A 110 44.50 -21.35 -28.49
N VAL A 111 43.82 -22.29 -27.83
CA VAL A 111 44.21 -23.71 -27.83
C VAL A 111 42.98 -24.58 -28.07
N GLY A 112 42.85 -25.10 -29.29
CA GLY A 112 41.77 -25.98 -29.71
C GLY A 112 41.40 -25.78 -31.18
N THR A 113 40.66 -26.73 -31.74
CA THR A 113 40.14 -26.60 -33.11
C THR A 113 39.17 -25.43 -33.18
N GLN A 114 39.42 -24.50 -34.10
CA GLN A 114 38.63 -23.28 -34.32
C GLN A 114 38.49 -22.36 -33.09
N SER A 115 39.32 -22.53 -32.06
CA SER A 115 39.38 -21.59 -30.94
C SER A 115 39.71 -20.18 -31.43
N GLY A 116 38.84 -19.21 -31.15
CA GLY A 116 38.97 -17.82 -31.58
C GLY A 116 39.00 -17.62 -33.10
N MET A 117 38.40 -18.51 -33.89
CA MET A 117 38.51 -18.50 -35.37
C MET A 117 38.14 -17.15 -35.99
N SER A 118 37.09 -16.49 -35.49
CA SER A 118 36.59 -15.22 -36.03
C SER A 118 37.22 -13.98 -35.41
N ASN A 119 38.14 -14.12 -34.45
CA ASN A 119 38.74 -12.97 -33.75
C ASN A 119 39.47 -12.10 -34.77
N THR A 120 39.07 -10.84 -34.94
CA THR A 120 39.67 -9.94 -35.93
C THR A 120 40.69 -9.01 -35.28
N THR A 121 40.27 -8.30 -34.22
CA THR A 121 41.08 -7.27 -33.53
C THR A 121 41.05 -7.38 -31.99
N GLY A 122 40.32 -8.33 -31.41
CA GLY A 122 40.27 -8.54 -29.95
C GLY A 122 41.61 -8.96 -29.36
N TYR A 123 42.00 -8.43 -28.20
CA TYR A 123 43.32 -8.62 -27.58
C TYR A 123 43.21 -9.12 -26.13
N ASP A 124 44.30 -9.59 -25.54
CA ASP A 124 44.37 -10.10 -24.16
C ASP A 124 43.37 -11.24 -23.84
N ASN A 125 43.06 -12.10 -24.83
CA ASN A 125 42.10 -13.20 -24.66
C ASN A 125 42.78 -14.56 -24.45
N THR A 126 42.24 -15.39 -23.55
CA THR A 126 42.65 -16.79 -23.33
C THR A 126 41.50 -17.73 -23.65
N PHE A 127 41.59 -18.46 -24.76
CA PHE A 127 40.61 -19.46 -25.20
C PHE A 127 41.23 -20.86 -25.21
N VAL A 128 40.61 -21.82 -24.52
CA VAL A 128 41.09 -23.20 -24.42
C VAL A 128 39.91 -24.16 -24.54
N GLY A 129 39.75 -24.79 -25.71
CA GLY A 129 38.65 -25.68 -26.03
C GLY A 129 38.39 -25.75 -27.52
N GLU A 130 37.65 -26.77 -27.96
CA GLU A 130 37.04 -26.73 -29.29
C GLU A 130 36.03 -25.59 -29.34
N GLU A 131 36.11 -24.76 -30.38
CA GLU A 131 35.15 -23.69 -30.68
C GLU A 131 34.96 -22.67 -29.54
N SER A 132 35.87 -22.64 -28.56
CA SER A 132 35.89 -21.62 -27.50
C SER A 132 36.12 -20.24 -28.12
N GLY A 133 35.18 -19.32 -27.88
CA GLY A 133 35.18 -17.98 -28.49
C GLY A 133 35.11 -17.96 -30.01
N LEU A 134 34.50 -18.97 -30.66
CA LEU A 134 34.49 -19.14 -32.13
C LEU A 134 34.12 -17.85 -32.89
N TYR A 135 33.05 -17.18 -32.44
CA TYR A 135 32.51 -15.98 -33.09
C TYR A 135 32.97 -14.66 -32.47
N ASN A 136 33.99 -14.66 -31.58
CA ASN A 136 34.54 -13.41 -31.06
C ASN A 136 35.09 -12.60 -32.22
N GLU A 137 34.66 -11.35 -32.39
CA GLU A 137 35.14 -10.47 -33.45
C GLU A 137 36.13 -9.44 -32.88
N THR A 138 35.72 -8.75 -31.81
CA THR A 138 36.45 -7.60 -31.23
C THR A 138 36.55 -7.60 -29.70
N GLY A 139 35.93 -8.57 -29.01
CA GLY A 139 35.99 -8.68 -27.55
C GLY A 139 37.43 -8.84 -27.02
N HIS A 140 37.70 -8.27 -25.84
CA HIS A 140 39.01 -8.28 -25.18
C HIS A 140 38.88 -8.65 -23.69
N ASP A 141 40.01 -9.01 -23.07
CA ASP A 141 40.09 -9.44 -21.67
C ASP A 141 39.16 -10.63 -21.35
N LEU A 142 39.04 -11.58 -22.28
CA LEU A 142 38.18 -12.75 -22.15
C LEU A 142 38.97 -14.00 -21.71
N VAL A 143 38.37 -14.81 -20.83
CA VAL A 143 38.90 -16.13 -20.45
C VAL A 143 37.85 -17.18 -20.71
N PHE A 144 37.96 -17.95 -21.79
CA PHE A 144 37.04 -19.03 -22.14
C PHE A 144 37.75 -20.38 -22.10
N ILE A 145 37.34 -21.27 -21.19
CA ILE A 145 37.98 -22.57 -20.99
C ILE A 145 36.90 -23.66 -20.97
N GLY A 146 36.87 -24.50 -21.99
CA GLY A 146 35.85 -25.52 -22.20
C GLY A 146 35.45 -25.59 -23.67
N GLU A 147 34.90 -26.73 -24.09
CA GLU A 147 34.23 -26.82 -25.39
C GLU A 147 33.04 -25.85 -25.43
N ASP A 148 32.89 -25.11 -26.51
CA ASP A 148 31.84 -24.10 -26.73
C ASP A 148 31.74 -22.99 -25.68
N ALA A 149 32.77 -22.80 -24.84
CA ALA A 149 32.82 -21.71 -23.88
C ALA A 149 32.84 -20.37 -24.63
N GLY A 150 31.84 -19.51 -24.38
CA GLY A 150 31.69 -18.22 -25.06
C GLY A 150 31.49 -18.30 -26.59
N TYR A 151 30.96 -19.41 -27.11
CA TYR A 151 30.81 -19.71 -28.55
C TYR A 151 30.25 -18.55 -29.39
N ASN A 152 29.16 -17.91 -28.95
CA ASN A 152 28.48 -16.81 -29.67
C ASN A 152 28.96 -15.40 -29.27
N ASN A 153 30.01 -15.24 -28.44
CA ASN A 153 30.47 -13.90 -28.03
C ASN A 153 30.95 -13.15 -29.27
N THR A 154 30.40 -11.98 -29.58
CA THR A 154 30.81 -11.19 -30.74
C THR A 154 31.68 -10.01 -30.33
N THR A 155 31.19 -9.19 -29.39
CA THR A 155 31.88 -7.97 -28.93
C THR A 155 31.94 -7.81 -27.41
N GLY A 156 31.34 -8.74 -26.65
CA GLY A 156 31.42 -8.76 -25.19
C GLY A 156 32.87 -8.81 -24.70
N SER A 157 33.18 -8.11 -23.62
CA SER A 157 34.54 -7.96 -23.04
C SER A 157 34.51 -8.22 -21.52
N ASP A 158 35.68 -8.45 -20.92
CA ASP A 158 35.83 -8.71 -19.47
C ASP A 158 35.04 -9.94 -18.95
N ASN A 159 34.78 -10.95 -19.79
CA ASN A 159 34.06 -12.16 -19.38
C ASN A 159 35.02 -13.32 -19.07
N THR A 160 34.75 -14.04 -17.98
CA THR A 160 35.39 -15.32 -17.66
C THR A 160 34.35 -16.43 -17.71
N SER A 161 34.53 -17.43 -18.56
CA SER A 161 33.66 -18.61 -18.67
C SER A 161 34.51 -19.89 -18.61
N VAL A 162 34.27 -20.73 -17.61
CA VAL A 162 35.02 -21.98 -17.38
C VAL A 162 34.06 -23.15 -17.20
N GLY A 163 34.04 -24.04 -18.20
CA GLY A 163 33.15 -25.20 -18.28
C GLY A 163 32.66 -25.42 -19.72
N SER A 164 32.25 -26.64 -20.06
CA SER A 164 31.66 -26.91 -21.38
C SER A 164 30.35 -26.13 -21.52
N SER A 165 30.19 -25.46 -22.66
CA SER A 165 29.08 -24.57 -23.01
C SER A 165 28.79 -23.44 -21.98
N SER A 166 29.78 -23.05 -21.17
CA SER A 166 29.62 -21.93 -20.25
C SER A 166 29.57 -20.60 -21.03
N GLY A 167 28.53 -19.79 -20.78
CA GLY A 167 28.30 -18.53 -21.48
C GLY A 167 28.10 -18.67 -23.00
N ARG A 168 27.65 -19.84 -23.48
CA ARG A 168 27.60 -20.18 -24.92
C ARG A 168 26.85 -19.15 -25.76
N SER A 169 25.71 -18.66 -25.29
CA SER A 169 24.83 -17.72 -26.01
C SER A 169 25.14 -16.24 -25.72
N ASN A 170 26.20 -15.92 -24.96
CA ASN A 170 26.59 -14.54 -24.71
C ASN A 170 27.04 -13.89 -26.01
N THR A 171 26.49 -12.73 -26.36
CA THR A 171 26.79 -11.99 -27.59
C THR A 171 27.56 -10.71 -27.30
N THR A 172 26.95 -9.81 -26.52
CA THR A 172 27.50 -8.49 -26.17
C THR A 172 27.60 -8.25 -24.67
N GLY A 173 27.24 -9.23 -23.84
CA GLY A 173 27.33 -9.13 -22.38
C GLY A 173 28.78 -8.97 -21.92
N TYR A 174 29.00 -8.28 -20.81
CA TYR A 174 30.33 -7.93 -20.31
C TYR A 174 30.44 -8.09 -18.79
N GLN A 175 31.68 -8.22 -18.29
CA GLN A 175 31.96 -8.35 -16.86
C GLN A 175 31.26 -9.55 -16.19
N ASN A 176 31.05 -10.65 -16.91
CA ASN A 176 30.45 -11.86 -16.37
C ASN A 176 31.50 -12.88 -15.91
N ALA A 177 31.19 -13.64 -14.87
CA ALA A 177 32.06 -14.67 -14.31
C ALA A 177 31.29 -15.98 -14.15
N PHE A 178 31.48 -16.92 -15.08
CA PHE A 178 30.77 -18.19 -15.17
C PHE A 178 31.72 -19.37 -14.92
N PHE A 179 31.36 -20.25 -13.99
CA PHE A 179 32.14 -21.42 -13.60
C PHE A 179 31.23 -22.63 -13.41
N GLY A 180 31.28 -23.59 -14.34
CA GLY A 180 30.42 -24.78 -14.34
C GLY A 180 30.02 -25.17 -15.75
N ASN A 181 29.59 -26.43 -15.94
CA ASN A 181 28.97 -26.83 -17.20
C ASN A 181 27.65 -26.07 -17.37
N GLU A 182 27.43 -25.48 -18.55
CA GLU A 182 26.24 -24.69 -18.87
C GLU A 182 25.97 -23.47 -17.95
N ALA A 183 26.95 -23.06 -17.15
CA ALA A 183 26.82 -21.85 -16.33
C ALA A 183 26.64 -20.64 -17.25
N GLY A 184 25.51 -19.92 -17.10
CA GLY A 184 25.14 -18.79 -17.95
C GLY A 184 24.91 -19.12 -19.43
N TYR A 185 24.53 -20.37 -19.75
CA TYR A 185 24.38 -20.85 -21.13
C TYR A 185 23.60 -19.87 -22.04
N ASP A 186 22.41 -19.44 -21.62
CA ASP A 186 21.51 -18.53 -22.36
C ASP A 186 21.57 -17.07 -21.88
N ASN A 187 22.66 -16.66 -21.21
CA ASN A 187 22.90 -15.23 -20.99
C ASN A 187 23.29 -14.56 -22.31
N THR A 188 22.45 -13.70 -22.89
CA THR A 188 22.66 -13.10 -24.22
C THR A 188 23.36 -11.75 -24.16
N THR A 189 22.80 -10.80 -23.41
CA THR A 189 23.33 -9.43 -23.25
C THR A 189 23.51 -9.02 -21.79
N GLY A 190 23.16 -9.90 -20.84
CA GLY A 190 23.32 -9.66 -19.42
C GLY A 190 24.78 -9.43 -19.02
N TYR A 191 24.98 -8.62 -17.98
CA TYR A 191 26.28 -8.11 -17.58
C TYR A 191 26.44 -8.10 -16.05
N ARG A 192 27.70 -8.16 -15.58
CA ARG A 192 28.04 -8.17 -14.15
C ARG A 192 27.41 -9.32 -13.36
N ASN A 193 27.23 -10.47 -14.02
CA ASN A 193 26.72 -11.67 -13.36
C ASN A 193 27.87 -12.57 -12.89
N THR A 194 27.70 -13.23 -11.74
CA THR A 194 28.62 -14.25 -11.22
C THR A 194 27.86 -15.55 -11.00
N PHE A 195 28.10 -16.56 -11.84
CA PHE A 195 27.44 -17.87 -11.77
C PHE A 195 28.47 -18.97 -11.52
N VAL A 196 28.26 -19.75 -10.47
CA VAL A 196 29.19 -20.80 -10.05
C VAL A 196 28.39 -22.06 -9.70
N GLY A 197 28.48 -23.07 -10.55
CA GLY A 197 27.77 -24.34 -10.42
C GLY A 197 27.30 -24.85 -11.78
N ASP A 198 27.04 -26.15 -11.83
CA ASP A 198 26.40 -26.82 -12.98
C ASP A 198 25.03 -26.20 -13.25
N SER A 199 24.79 -25.74 -14.48
CA SER A 199 23.56 -25.03 -14.92
C SER A 199 23.17 -23.80 -14.07
N ALA A 200 24.10 -23.19 -13.35
CA ALA A 200 23.83 -21.96 -12.60
C ALA A 200 23.48 -20.80 -13.55
N GLY A 201 22.32 -20.18 -13.36
CA GLY A 201 21.86 -19.07 -14.20
C GLY A 201 21.69 -19.43 -15.67
N ILE A 202 21.32 -20.68 -16.00
CA ILE A 202 21.27 -21.18 -17.37
C ILE A 202 20.40 -20.29 -18.27
N ASP A 203 19.21 -19.86 -17.83
CA ASP A 203 18.27 -19.05 -18.62
C ASP A 203 18.19 -17.59 -18.14
N CYS A 204 19.33 -16.90 -17.94
CA CYS A 204 19.31 -15.52 -17.43
C CYS A 204 18.96 -14.45 -18.49
N SER A 205 19.19 -14.73 -19.79
CA SER A 205 18.96 -13.82 -20.92
C SER A 205 19.64 -12.44 -20.77
N ILE A 206 18.90 -11.40 -20.37
CA ILE A 206 19.42 -10.02 -20.22
C ILE A 206 19.63 -9.59 -18.77
N GLY A 207 19.38 -10.50 -17.80
CA GLY A 207 19.51 -10.22 -16.38
C GLY A 207 20.91 -9.71 -16.02
N HIS A 208 21.00 -8.82 -15.04
CA HIS A 208 22.27 -8.19 -14.65
C HIS A 208 22.45 -8.14 -13.13
N HIS A 209 23.71 -8.01 -12.71
CA HIS A 209 24.11 -7.93 -11.29
C HIS A 209 23.61 -9.10 -10.44
N ASN A 210 23.49 -10.29 -11.04
CA ASN A 210 23.09 -11.49 -10.32
C ASN A 210 24.30 -12.25 -9.77
N THR A 211 24.17 -12.86 -8.59
CA THR A 211 25.18 -13.75 -7.98
C THR A 211 24.54 -15.08 -7.66
N PHE A 212 24.86 -16.12 -8.42
CA PHE A 212 24.32 -17.48 -8.27
C PHE A 212 25.45 -18.47 -7.94
N LEU A 213 25.35 -19.15 -6.80
CA LEU A 213 26.33 -20.11 -6.33
C LEU A 213 25.65 -21.41 -5.88
N GLY A 214 25.82 -22.48 -6.65
CA GLY A 214 25.19 -23.78 -6.42
C GLY A 214 24.80 -24.45 -7.72
N GLN A 215 24.63 -25.77 -7.71
CA GLN A 215 24.05 -26.46 -8.87
C GLN A 215 22.64 -25.91 -9.11
N ALA A 216 22.41 -25.44 -10.34
CA ALA A 216 21.18 -24.87 -10.86
C ALA A 216 20.54 -23.76 -9.99
N SER A 217 21.35 -23.05 -9.22
CA SER A 217 20.90 -21.81 -8.59
C SER A 217 20.50 -20.81 -9.67
N GLY A 218 19.29 -20.27 -9.59
CA GLY A 218 18.75 -19.31 -10.54
C GLY A 218 18.51 -19.86 -11.95
N ALA A 219 18.27 -21.16 -12.12
CA ALA A 219 18.17 -21.79 -13.45
C ALA A 219 17.21 -21.07 -14.41
N ALA A 220 15.97 -20.78 -13.99
CA ALA A 220 14.96 -20.09 -14.80
C ALA A 220 14.85 -18.59 -14.45
N THR A 221 16.01 -17.90 -14.36
CA THR A 221 16.06 -16.47 -13.98
C THR A 221 16.01 -15.50 -15.15
N GLU A 222 15.07 -15.69 -16.07
CA GLU A 222 15.02 -14.93 -17.31
C GLU A 222 14.71 -13.45 -17.03
N TYR A 223 15.50 -12.51 -17.56
CA TYR A 223 15.32 -11.06 -17.40
C TYR A 223 15.46 -10.49 -15.97
N ALA A 224 15.54 -11.33 -14.93
CA ALA A 224 15.57 -10.85 -13.56
C ALA A 224 16.99 -10.41 -13.15
N SER A 225 17.06 -9.38 -12.31
CA SER A 225 18.28 -8.63 -12.01
C SER A 225 18.45 -8.39 -10.51
N CYS A 226 19.70 -8.13 -10.11
CA CYS A 226 20.08 -7.84 -8.73
C CYS A 226 19.74 -8.96 -7.72
N ASN A 227 19.73 -10.23 -8.16
CA ASN A 227 19.43 -11.38 -7.31
C ASN A 227 20.69 -12.02 -6.72
N THR A 228 20.61 -12.54 -5.50
CA THR A 228 21.70 -13.30 -4.85
C THR A 228 21.18 -14.65 -4.40
N PHE A 229 21.56 -15.73 -5.09
CA PHE A 229 21.13 -17.09 -4.78
C PHE A 229 22.34 -17.96 -4.43
N VAL A 230 22.32 -18.56 -3.25
CA VAL A 230 23.43 -19.39 -2.74
C VAL A 230 22.88 -20.68 -2.16
N GLY A 231 23.13 -21.80 -2.82
CA GLY A 231 22.61 -23.12 -2.49
C GLY A 231 22.16 -23.88 -3.74
N ALA A 232 22.13 -25.21 -3.67
CA ALA A 232 21.57 -26.01 -4.76
C ALA A 232 20.09 -25.65 -4.98
N ASP A 233 19.72 -25.41 -6.23
CA ASP A 233 18.36 -25.08 -6.66
C ASP A 233 17.76 -23.82 -5.97
N ALA A 234 18.58 -22.96 -5.38
CA ALA A 234 18.11 -21.69 -4.81
C ALA A 234 17.57 -20.79 -5.94
N GLY A 235 16.34 -20.30 -5.79
CA GLY A 235 15.67 -19.48 -6.82
C GLY A 235 15.50 -20.17 -8.18
N TRP A 236 15.37 -21.50 -8.22
CA TRP A 236 15.28 -22.27 -9.47
C TRP A 236 14.26 -21.69 -10.48
N ASP A 237 13.06 -21.31 -10.01
CA ASP A 237 11.93 -20.90 -10.86
C ASP A 237 11.78 -19.37 -11.06
N ASN A 238 12.79 -18.61 -10.66
CA ASN A 238 12.71 -17.16 -10.43
C ASN A 238 12.56 -16.32 -11.71
N ASN A 239 11.34 -16.05 -12.16
CA ASN A 239 10.98 -15.32 -13.40
C ASN A 239 10.73 -16.16 -14.64
N ARG A 240 10.23 -17.39 -14.48
CA ARG A 240 9.74 -18.21 -15.60
C ARG A 240 8.62 -17.56 -16.44
N THR A 241 8.00 -16.48 -15.95
CA THR A 241 6.99 -15.71 -16.70
C THR A 241 7.60 -14.74 -17.72
N ASN A 242 8.93 -14.59 -17.72
CA ASN A 242 9.69 -13.83 -18.71
C ASN A 242 9.37 -12.33 -18.72
N VAL A 243 9.17 -11.75 -17.54
CA VAL A 243 8.79 -10.33 -17.36
C VAL A 243 9.97 -9.54 -16.78
N THR A 244 10.41 -8.48 -17.46
CA THR A 244 11.60 -7.69 -17.05
C THR A 244 11.50 -7.00 -15.68
N THR A 245 10.29 -6.80 -15.17
CA THR A 245 10.04 -6.10 -13.90
C THR A 245 9.89 -7.04 -12.71
N ASN A 246 9.72 -8.35 -12.92
CA ASN A 246 9.42 -9.29 -11.85
C ASN A 246 10.67 -10.01 -11.32
N ALA A 247 10.51 -10.65 -10.16
CA ALA A 247 11.51 -11.51 -9.55
C ALA A 247 12.91 -10.89 -9.34
N ASN A 248 12.94 -9.57 -9.16
CA ASN A 248 14.14 -8.78 -8.95
C ASN A 248 14.48 -8.64 -7.46
N ARG A 249 15.75 -8.35 -7.18
CA ARG A 249 16.23 -7.96 -5.83
C ARG A 249 15.95 -9.02 -4.74
N ASN A 250 15.93 -10.30 -5.11
CA ASN A 250 15.74 -11.41 -4.18
C ASN A 250 17.08 -11.91 -3.64
N THR A 251 17.11 -12.25 -2.35
CA THR A 251 18.27 -12.87 -1.69
C THR A 251 17.86 -14.20 -1.09
N TYR A 252 18.39 -15.30 -1.62
CA TYR A 252 18.11 -16.67 -1.17
C TYR A 252 19.39 -17.39 -0.76
N LEU A 253 19.43 -17.89 0.48
CA LEU A 253 20.53 -18.67 1.02
C LEU A 253 20.02 -20.02 1.55
N GLY A 254 20.55 -21.13 1.05
CA GLY A 254 20.15 -22.49 1.41
C GLY A 254 19.70 -23.30 0.20
N ALA A 255 19.71 -24.63 0.33
CA ALA A 255 19.22 -25.51 -0.71
C ALA A 255 17.69 -25.36 -0.85
N PHE A 256 17.19 -25.25 -2.08
CA PHE A 256 15.77 -25.05 -2.41
C PHE A 256 15.15 -23.80 -1.80
N THR A 257 15.95 -22.80 -1.43
CA THR A 257 15.42 -21.53 -0.89
C THR A 257 14.77 -20.71 -2.00
N GLY A 258 13.52 -20.30 -1.82
CA GLY A 258 12.76 -19.55 -2.83
C GLY A 258 12.56 -20.31 -4.14
N TYR A 259 12.60 -21.65 -4.10
CA TYR A 259 12.56 -22.54 -5.26
C TYR A 259 11.36 -22.27 -6.17
N THR A 260 10.19 -21.96 -5.59
CA THR A 260 8.93 -21.79 -6.33
C THR A 260 8.61 -20.34 -6.72
N ASN A 261 9.48 -19.38 -6.40
CA ASN A 261 9.26 -17.98 -6.76
C ASN A 261 9.26 -17.82 -8.27
N ARG A 262 8.22 -17.22 -8.88
CA ARG A 262 8.19 -16.84 -10.29
C ARG A 262 8.16 -15.35 -10.49
N ASP A 263 7.34 -14.63 -9.74
CA ASP A 263 7.14 -13.19 -9.98
C ASP A 263 7.59 -12.32 -8.82
N GLY A 264 7.75 -12.91 -7.63
CA GLY A 264 7.94 -12.21 -6.37
C GLY A 264 9.28 -11.50 -6.27
N GLU A 265 9.26 -10.23 -5.83
CA GLU A 265 10.44 -9.37 -5.74
C GLU A 265 10.73 -8.91 -4.31
N ASP A 266 11.93 -8.40 -4.09
CA ASP A 266 12.36 -7.82 -2.80
C ASP A 266 12.26 -8.82 -1.63
N ASN A 267 12.50 -10.10 -1.89
CA ASN A 267 12.42 -11.15 -0.87
C ASN A 267 13.79 -11.49 -0.26
N ALA A 268 13.75 -11.91 1.00
CA ALA A 268 14.91 -12.34 1.77
C ALA A 268 14.64 -13.70 2.42
N GLY A 269 15.14 -14.76 1.80
CA GLY A 269 14.97 -16.16 2.20
C GLY A 269 16.25 -16.80 2.73
N PHE A 270 16.18 -17.46 3.89
CA PHE A 270 17.35 -18.12 4.49
C PHE A 270 16.98 -19.47 5.12
N GLY A 271 17.68 -20.54 4.76
CA GLY A 271 17.49 -21.89 5.31
C GLY A 271 16.99 -22.90 4.27
N ALA A 272 17.33 -24.17 4.46
CA ALA A 272 16.95 -25.22 3.51
C ALA A 272 15.42 -25.38 3.43
N PHE A 273 14.88 -25.45 2.21
CA PHE A 273 13.45 -25.55 1.94
C PHE A 273 12.61 -24.37 2.48
N ALA A 274 13.24 -23.22 2.76
CA ALA A 274 12.53 -21.99 3.06
C ALA A 274 11.99 -21.42 1.74
N ASP A 275 10.68 -21.42 1.57
CA ASP A 275 10.07 -21.27 0.24
C ASP A 275 8.73 -20.55 0.31
N PHE A 276 8.06 -20.46 -0.81
CA PHE A 276 6.72 -19.91 -0.93
C PHE A 276 5.67 -21.02 -1.04
N ASN A 277 4.43 -20.70 -0.67
CA ASN A 277 3.29 -21.57 -0.98
C ASN A 277 2.63 -21.23 -2.35
N ASN A 278 3.16 -20.23 -3.05
CA ASN A 278 2.67 -19.79 -4.36
C ASN A 278 3.76 -19.00 -5.08
N THR A 279 3.56 -18.67 -6.35
CA THR A 279 4.60 -18.24 -7.28
C THR A 279 4.87 -16.74 -7.30
N ALA A 280 4.13 -15.89 -6.58
CA ALA A 280 4.19 -14.44 -6.74
C ALA A 280 4.11 -13.70 -5.39
N ARG A 281 5.11 -13.90 -4.51
CA ARG A 281 5.15 -13.25 -3.19
C ARG A 281 6.28 -12.23 -3.13
N SER A 282 5.97 -11.00 -2.75
CA SER A 282 6.95 -9.91 -2.69
C SER A 282 7.12 -9.35 -1.29
N ARG A 283 8.27 -8.73 -1.03
CA ARG A 283 8.60 -8.04 0.23
C ARG A 283 8.49 -8.97 1.45
N CYS A 284 8.88 -10.23 1.29
CA CYS A 284 8.84 -11.23 2.35
C CYS A 284 10.23 -11.50 2.94
N THR A 285 10.31 -11.58 4.26
CA THR A 285 11.47 -12.15 4.97
C THR A 285 11.07 -13.52 5.52
N PHE A 286 11.73 -14.60 5.10
CA PHE A 286 11.45 -15.96 5.56
C PHE A 286 12.75 -16.69 5.92
N ILE A 287 12.95 -16.92 7.21
CA ILE A 287 14.19 -17.44 7.77
C ILE A 287 13.89 -18.71 8.55
N GLY A 288 14.63 -19.78 8.30
CA GLY A 288 14.50 -21.07 8.97
C GLY A 288 14.04 -22.17 8.01
N SER A 289 14.40 -23.41 8.33
CA SER A 289 14.06 -24.54 7.46
C SER A 289 12.55 -24.77 7.42
N TYR A 290 12.00 -24.96 6.22
CA TYR A 290 10.56 -25.08 5.98
C TYR A 290 9.72 -23.85 6.40
N ALA A 291 10.32 -22.67 6.53
CA ALA A 291 9.56 -21.42 6.65
C ALA A 291 8.85 -21.13 5.31
N LYS A 292 7.53 -20.93 5.35
CA LYS A 292 6.68 -20.79 4.16
C LYS A 292 5.91 -19.49 4.14
N ALA A 293 6.31 -18.58 3.24
CA ALA A 293 5.58 -17.35 2.96
C ALA A 293 4.46 -17.59 1.94
N ALA A 294 3.26 -17.14 2.27
CA ALA A 294 2.05 -17.36 1.49
C ALA A 294 1.23 -16.08 1.31
N ASN A 295 1.84 -14.90 1.53
CA ASN A 295 1.32 -13.60 1.14
C ASN A 295 2.45 -12.59 0.93
N ASN A 296 2.12 -11.33 0.62
CA ASN A 296 3.08 -10.24 0.51
C ASN A 296 3.32 -9.56 1.86
N ASP A 297 4.46 -8.86 1.98
CA ASP A 297 4.77 -7.99 3.11
C ASP A 297 4.83 -8.75 4.45
N GLN A 298 5.43 -9.93 4.45
CA GLN A 298 5.45 -10.85 5.60
C GLN A 298 6.82 -10.97 6.24
N ILE A 299 6.84 -11.25 7.55
CA ILE A 299 8.02 -11.71 8.27
C ILE A 299 7.75 -13.09 8.86
N ILE A 300 8.65 -14.04 8.61
CA ILE A 300 8.59 -15.41 9.11
C ILE A 300 9.98 -15.80 9.56
N ILE A 301 10.14 -16.19 10.83
CA ILE A 301 11.44 -16.58 11.38
C ILE A 301 11.24 -17.81 12.26
N GLY A 302 11.74 -18.97 11.84
CA GLY A 302 11.81 -20.21 12.63
C GLY A 302 11.56 -21.46 11.80
N TYR A 303 11.44 -22.60 12.47
CA TYR A 303 11.30 -23.91 11.83
C TYR A 303 9.84 -24.25 11.53
N SER A 304 9.57 -24.73 10.31
CA SER A 304 8.26 -25.25 9.88
C SER A 304 7.09 -24.29 10.11
N SER A 305 7.35 -22.98 10.01
CA SER A 305 6.36 -21.93 10.22
C SER A 305 5.72 -21.52 8.90
N TYR A 306 4.41 -21.31 8.92
CA TYR A 306 3.58 -20.92 7.79
C TYR A 306 2.92 -19.57 8.08
N ASN A 307 2.95 -18.67 7.10
CA ASN A 307 2.27 -17.39 7.22
C ASN A 307 1.55 -17.04 5.90
N SER A 308 0.23 -16.86 5.94
CA SER A 308 -0.60 -16.43 4.81
C SER A 308 -1.32 -15.10 5.01
N GLY A 309 -1.20 -14.45 6.16
CA GLY A 309 -1.77 -13.12 6.38
C GLY A 309 -0.91 -12.04 5.72
N ALA A 310 -1.47 -11.10 4.97
CA ALA A 310 -0.69 -9.95 4.48
C ALA A 310 -0.22 -9.08 5.65
N PHE A 311 0.94 -8.42 5.55
CA PHE A 311 1.47 -7.51 6.60
C PHE A 311 1.72 -8.16 7.97
N SER A 312 1.81 -9.48 8.04
CA SER A 312 1.83 -10.22 9.30
C SER A 312 3.23 -10.72 9.66
N VAL A 313 3.39 -11.07 10.94
CA VAL A 313 4.67 -11.47 11.54
C VAL A 313 4.51 -12.81 12.25
N GLY A 314 5.35 -13.79 11.91
CA GLY A 314 5.46 -15.08 12.57
C GLY A 314 6.89 -15.32 13.06
N ILE A 315 7.14 -15.43 14.36
CA ILE A 315 8.49 -15.63 14.91
C ILE A 315 8.49 -16.77 15.93
N GLY A 316 9.13 -17.89 15.57
CA GLY A 316 9.20 -19.11 16.35
C GLY A 316 8.92 -20.36 15.51
N ASN A 317 8.69 -21.49 16.17
CA ASN A 317 8.56 -22.79 15.50
C ASN A 317 7.12 -23.25 15.42
N ASP A 318 6.79 -23.93 14.33
CA ASP A 318 5.45 -24.50 14.07
C ASP A 318 4.35 -23.44 14.17
N ILE A 319 4.61 -22.22 13.69
CA ILE A 319 3.63 -21.12 13.69
C ILE A 319 2.71 -21.24 12.48
N ASP A 320 1.43 -20.94 12.66
CA ASP A 320 0.45 -20.78 11.59
C ASP A 320 -0.23 -19.40 11.73
N THR A 321 0.16 -18.45 10.90
CA THR A 321 -0.37 -17.07 10.93
C THR A 321 -1.18 -16.81 9.67
N ARG A 322 -2.50 -16.71 9.77
CA ARG A 322 -3.36 -16.54 8.59
C ARG A 322 -4.09 -15.21 8.52
N GLY A 323 -4.33 -14.54 9.65
CA GLY A 323 -4.94 -13.21 9.70
C GLY A 323 -4.04 -12.09 9.19
N ASN A 324 -4.60 -11.11 8.49
CA ASN A 324 -3.87 -9.94 7.98
C ASN A 324 -3.44 -9.00 9.11
N GLY A 325 -2.24 -8.44 9.03
CA GLY A 325 -1.68 -7.53 10.04
C GLY A 325 -1.49 -8.18 11.41
N SER A 326 -1.51 -9.52 11.48
CA SER A 326 -1.44 -10.25 12.73
C SER A 326 0.00 -10.58 13.15
N ILE A 327 0.20 -10.82 14.45
CA ILE A 327 1.50 -11.11 15.05
C ILE A 327 1.41 -12.42 15.82
N ALA A 328 2.22 -13.40 15.46
CA ALA A 328 2.36 -14.69 16.12
C ALA A 328 3.82 -14.88 16.58
N ILE A 329 4.03 -15.11 17.88
CA ILE A 329 5.37 -15.32 18.43
C ILE A 329 5.37 -16.51 19.38
N GLY A 330 6.32 -17.44 19.22
CA GLY A 330 6.56 -18.53 20.18
C GLY A 330 6.57 -19.94 19.58
N TYR A 331 5.80 -20.87 20.15
CA TYR A 331 5.80 -22.28 19.73
C TYR A 331 4.37 -22.75 19.54
N GLN A 332 4.06 -23.32 18.38
CA GLN A 332 2.71 -23.79 18.04
C GLN A 332 1.65 -22.69 18.23
N THR A 333 1.95 -21.47 17.78
CA THR A 333 0.99 -20.36 17.81
C THR A 333 0.16 -20.38 16.54
N ASN A 334 -1.16 -20.47 16.66
CA ASN A 334 -2.12 -20.48 15.57
C ASN A 334 -3.02 -19.23 15.63
N LEU A 335 -3.01 -18.46 14.54
CA LEU A 335 -3.95 -17.37 14.30
C LEU A 335 -4.67 -17.68 12.99
N ASP A 336 -5.95 -18.01 13.08
CA ASP A 336 -6.77 -18.42 11.94
C ASP A 336 -6.99 -17.28 10.92
N ALA A 337 -7.62 -17.60 9.79
CA ALA A 337 -7.75 -16.67 8.66
C ALA A 337 -8.63 -15.44 8.96
N ASN A 338 -9.51 -15.52 9.97
CA ASN A 338 -10.33 -14.39 10.43
C ASN A 338 -9.80 -13.88 11.77
N SER A 339 -8.48 -13.75 11.91
CA SER A 339 -7.82 -13.20 13.09
C SER A 339 -7.03 -11.95 12.71
N ASP A 340 -7.66 -11.08 11.95
CA ASP A 340 -7.03 -9.87 11.42
C ASP A 340 -6.67 -8.93 12.57
N HIS A 341 -5.52 -8.27 12.47
CA HIS A 341 -4.97 -7.33 13.45
C HIS A 341 -4.83 -7.92 14.87
N SER A 342 -4.67 -9.24 14.97
CA SER A 342 -4.59 -9.95 16.26
C SER A 342 -3.15 -10.26 16.68
N VAL A 343 -2.96 -10.49 17.98
CA VAL A 343 -1.64 -10.74 18.58
C VAL A 343 -1.66 -12.01 19.43
N GLY A 344 -0.92 -13.03 19.01
CA GLY A 344 -0.70 -14.29 19.73
C GLY A 344 0.76 -14.43 20.18
N ILE A 345 1.02 -14.55 21.48
CA ILE A 345 2.39 -14.67 22.01
C ILE A 345 2.47 -15.76 23.08
N GLY A 346 3.26 -16.82 22.82
CA GLY A 346 3.63 -17.82 23.82
C GLY A 346 3.66 -19.27 23.31
N PHE A 347 3.17 -20.20 24.13
CA PHE A 347 3.22 -21.65 23.85
C PHE A 347 1.81 -22.19 23.63
N GLN A 348 1.54 -22.79 22.47
CA GLN A 348 0.22 -23.31 22.10
C GLN A 348 -0.88 -22.25 22.28
N VAL A 349 -0.73 -21.16 21.55
CA VAL A 349 -1.68 -20.04 21.56
C VAL A 349 -2.63 -20.20 20.40
N ASP A 350 -3.93 -20.16 20.64
CA ASP A 350 -4.96 -20.23 19.61
C ASP A 350 -5.82 -18.95 19.60
N ILE A 351 -5.93 -18.32 18.43
CA ILE A 351 -6.93 -17.28 18.15
C ILE A 351 -7.78 -17.77 16.98
N ASN A 352 -9.02 -18.15 17.29
CA ASN A 352 -9.96 -18.78 16.37
C ASN A 352 -11.01 -17.76 15.94
N THR A 353 -11.03 -17.41 14.66
CA THR A 353 -12.07 -16.54 14.05
C THR A 353 -12.42 -15.30 14.89
N SER A 354 -11.39 -14.54 15.24
CA SER A 354 -11.47 -13.42 16.18
C SER A 354 -10.60 -12.26 15.74
N ASP A 355 -11.20 -11.24 15.13
CA ASP A 355 -10.48 -10.03 14.73
C ASP A 355 -10.12 -9.16 15.95
N TYR A 356 -9.07 -8.34 15.84
CA TYR A 356 -8.64 -7.38 16.87
C TYR A 356 -8.42 -8.00 18.26
N SER A 357 -7.93 -9.23 18.30
CA SER A 357 -7.88 -10.03 19.53
C SER A 357 -6.46 -10.23 20.05
N VAL A 358 -6.33 -10.50 21.35
CA VAL A 358 -5.03 -10.64 22.02
C VAL A 358 -4.98 -11.91 22.85
N SER A 359 -4.01 -12.79 22.58
CA SER A 359 -3.81 -14.05 23.29
C SER A 359 -2.35 -14.16 23.73
N ILE A 360 -2.09 -14.11 25.04
CA ILE A 360 -0.72 -14.09 25.58
C ILE A 360 -0.59 -15.08 26.73
N GLY A 361 0.28 -16.08 26.57
CA GLY A 361 0.56 -17.05 27.63
C GLY A 361 0.81 -18.47 27.11
N SER A 362 0.42 -19.45 27.90
CA SER A 362 0.52 -20.86 27.55
C SER A 362 -0.88 -21.43 27.43
N LEU A 363 -1.19 -22.13 26.35
CA LEU A 363 -2.48 -22.81 26.17
C LEU A 363 -3.66 -21.82 26.24
N THR A 364 -3.49 -20.62 25.70
CA THR A 364 -4.54 -19.58 25.69
C THR A 364 -5.41 -19.71 24.46
N VAL A 365 -6.71 -19.46 24.62
CA VAL A 365 -7.69 -19.57 23.53
C VAL A 365 -8.55 -18.31 23.45
N VAL A 366 -8.69 -17.76 22.25
CA VAL A 366 -9.62 -16.67 21.95
C VAL A 366 -10.56 -17.13 20.82
N ASN A 367 -11.88 -17.07 21.05
CA ASN A 367 -12.90 -17.61 20.13
C ASN A 367 -13.92 -16.57 19.63
N ALA A 368 -13.73 -15.28 19.92
CA ALA A 368 -14.58 -14.23 19.37
C ALA A 368 -13.86 -12.87 19.20
N ASP A 369 -14.38 -12.03 18.32
CA ASP A 369 -13.82 -10.70 18.01
C ASP A 369 -13.63 -9.78 19.23
N SER A 370 -12.60 -8.93 19.13
CA SER A 370 -12.28 -7.88 20.10
C SER A 370 -12.16 -8.40 21.52
N SER A 371 -11.59 -9.60 21.68
CA SER A 371 -11.51 -10.29 22.96
C SER A 371 -10.06 -10.62 23.33
N MET A 372 -9.84 -10.96 24.60
CA MET A 372 -8.49 -11.06 25.17
C MET A 372 -8.36 -12.24 26.12
N ALA A 373 -7.31 -13.04 25.97
CA ALA A 373 -6.91 -14.08 26.92
C ALA A 373 -5.44 -13.87 27.34
N ILE A 374 -5.18 -13.60 28.61
CA ILE A 374 -3.82 -13.41 29.14
C ILE A 374 -3.61 -14.31 30.36
N GLY A 375 -2.59 -15.18 30.31
CA GLY A 375 -2.23 -16.11 31.39
C GLY A 375 -2.38 -17.57 30.98
N ALA A 376 -1.80 -18.50 31.75
CA ALA A 376 -1.86 -19.91 31.39
C ALA A 376 -3.31 -20.43 31.41
N PHE A 377 -3.73 -21.12 30.34
CA PHE A 377 -5.09 -21.67 30.19
C PHE A 377 -6.22 -20.63 30.20
N ALA A 378 -5.92 -19.35 29.94
CA ALA A 378 -6.95 -18.31 29.85
C ALA A 378 -7.79 -18.47 28.56
N GLN A 379 -9.09 -18.24 28.65
CA GLN A 379 -10.02 -18.39 27.52
C GLN A 379 -11.03 -17.23 27.43
N ALA A 380 -11.16 -16.65 26.24
CA ALA A 380 -12.19 -15.65 25.93
C ALA A 380 -13.13 -16.18 24.84
N ASN A 381 -14.38 -16.47 25.19
CA ASN A 381 -15.29 -17.27 24.36
C ASN A 381 -16.42 -16.47 23.71
N LYS A 382 -16.52 -15.15 23.98
CA LYS A 382 -17.56 -14.26 23.44
C LYS A 382 -16.99 -12.91 23.04
N LYS A 383 -17.73 -12.16 22.20
CA LYS A 383 -17.31 -10.83 21.73
C LYS A 383 -17.11 -9.89 22.92
N TYR A 384 -16.03 -9.12 22.89
CA TYR A 384 -15.67 -8.19 23.98
C TYR A 384 -15.51 -8.88 25.34
N ALA A 385 -15.06 -10.14 25.35
CA ALA A 385 -14.73 -10.87 26.57
C ALA A 385 -13.24 -10.76 26.89
N TYR A 386 -12.90 -10.45 28.14
CA TYR A 386 -11.51 -10.29 28.58
C TYR A 386 -11.22 -11.27 29.73
N ALA A 387 -10.40 -12.29 29.51
CA ALA A 387 -9.95 -13.24 30.52
C ALA A 387 -8.49 -12.98 30.88
N ILE A 388 -8.22 -12.56 32.12
CA ILE A 388 -6.87 -12.22 32.58
C ILE A 388 -6.57 -13.00 33.86
N GLY A 389 -5.59 -13.90 33.81
CA GLY A 389 -5.16 -14.75 34.92
C GLY A 389 -5.06 -16.22 34.51
N THR A 390 -4.45 -17.03 35.37
CA THR A 390 -4.39 -18.48 35.14
C THR A 390 -5.79 -19.08 35.26
N ASN A 391 -6.20 -19.89 34.28
CA ASN A 391 -7.54 -20.51 34.20
C ASN A 391 -8.72 -19.50 34.18
N ALA A 392 -8.47 -18.24 33.83
CA ALA A 392 -9.56 -17.27 33.66
C ALA A 392 -10.38 -17.64 32.42
N ILE A 393 -11.70 -17.80 32.57
CA ILE A 393 -12.61 -18.14 31.46
C ILE A 393 -13.72 -17.09 31.39
N ALA A 394 -13.80 -16.36 30.28
CA ALA A 394 -14.82 -15.35 30.02
C ALA A 394 -15.83 -15.85 28.97
N ASP A 395 -16.96 -16.40 29.45
CA ASP A 395 -18.01 -17.06 28.64
C ASP A 395 -19.21 -16.16 28.28
N SER A 396 -19.18 -14.89 28.70
CA SER A 396 -20.23 -13.91 28.44
C SER A 396 -19.71 -12.79 27.55
N ALA A 397 -20.55 -12.25 26.67
CA ALA A 397 -20.19 -11.06 25.89
C ALA A 397 -20.07 -9.83 26.80
N ASN A 398 -19.23 -8.88 26.40
CA ASN A 398 -19.06 -7.59 27.09
C ASN A 398 -18.67 -7.76 28.57
N THR A 399 -17.76 -8.69 28.86
CA THR A 399 -17.37 -9.05 30.22
C THR A 399 -15.87 -9.06 30.42
N MET A 400 -15.44 -8.93 31.67
CA MET A 400 -14.05 -9.14 32.07
C MET A 400 -14.00 -10.09 33.27
N VAL A 401 -13.21 -11.15 33.15
CA VAL A 401 -12.92 -12.13 34.20
C VAL A 401 -11.46 -11.99 34.60
N LEU A 402 -11.24 -11.73 35.88
CA LEU A 402 -9.91 -11.62 36.49
C LEU A 402 -9.71 -12.85 37.38
N GLY A 403 -8.76 -13.71 37.02
CA GLY A 403 -8.43 -14.97 37.71
C GLY A 403 -9.36 -16.14 37.38
N GLY A 404 -9.00 -17.32 37.89
CA GLY A 404 -9.81 -18.53 37.79
C GLY A 404 -10.91 -18.61 38.86
N ILE A 405 -11.73 -19.67 38.79
CA ILE A 405 -12.89 -19.89 39.67
C ILE A 405 -12.63 -20.89 40.80
N ASN A 406 -11.51 -21.62 40.75
CA ASN A 406 -11.13 -22.63 41.74
C ASN A 406 -10.43 -21.97 42.93
N SER A 407 -10.41 -22.67 44.07
CA SER A 407 -9.83 -22.13 45.30
C SER A 407 -8.34 -21.79 45.21
N PHE A 408 -7.62 -22.35 44.23
CA PHE A 408 -6.18 -22.16 44.03
C PHE A 408 -5.82 -21.16 42.91
N ASP A 409 -6.77 -20.72 42.09
CA ASP A 409 -6.52 -19.83 40.94
C ASP A 409 -7.36 -18.54 40.94
N ARG A 410 -8.23 -18.34 41.95
CA ARG A 410 -8.87 -17.04 42.22
C ARG A 410 -7.84 -15.95 42.52
N VAL A 411 -8.09 -14.76 41.99
CA VAL A 411 -7.24 -13.59 42.22
C VAL A 411 -7.99 -12.51 43.01
N SER A 412 -7.26 -11.77 43.84
CA SER A 412 -7.73 -10.54 44.48
C SER A 412 -7.18 -9.33 43.72
N VAL A 413 -8.04 -8.40 43.34
CA VAL A 413 -7.65 -7.18 42.63
C VAL A 413 -7.33 -6.08 43.64
N GLY A 414 -6.06 -5.68 43.72
CA GLY A 414 -5.63 -4.57 44.58
C GLY A 414 -5.49 -3.25 43.82
N ILE A 415 -6.23 -2.22 44.23
CA ILE A 415 -6.04 -0.85 43.75
C ILE A 415 -5.38 -0.04 44.87
N GLY A 416 -4.16 0.41 44.63
CA GLY A 416 -3.34 1.12 45.62
C GLY A 416 -2.71 0.21 46.69
N THR A 417 -2.78 -1.12 46.52
CA THR A 417 -2.15 -2.09 47.43
C THR A 417 -1.45 -3.20 46.65
N LYS A 418 -0.30 -3.66 47.18
CA LYS A 418 0.43 -4.85 46.70
C LYS A 418 0.03 -6.13 47.46
N ALA A 419 -0.77 -5.99 48.51
CA ALA A 419 -1.24 -7.07 49.36
C ALA A 419 -2.75 -6.91 49.56
N PRO A 420 -3.54 -7.06 48.48
CA PRO A 420 -4.99 -7.01 48.60
C PRO A 420 -5.46 -8.08 49.58
N ASN A 421 -6.50 -7.76 50.34
CA ASN A 421 -7.12 -8.72 51.25
C ASN A 421 -7.54 -9.98 50.48
N SER A 422 -7.08 -11.15 50.92
CA SER A 422 -7.33 -12.44 50.24
C SER A 422 -8.80 -12.85 50.21
N ASN A 423 -9.64 -12.22 51.04
CA ASN A 423 -11.08 -12.45 51.06
C ASN A 423 -11.85 -11.41 50.23
N ALA A 424 -11.17 -10.40 49.69
CA ALA A 424 -11.78 -9.38 48.84
C ALA A 424 -11.49 -9.67 47.37
N SER A 425 -12.53 -9.60 46.53
CA SER A 425 -12.37 -9.62 45.09
C SER A 425 -11.76 -8.31 44.57
N LEU A 426 -12.11 -7.18 45.19
CA LEU A 426 -11.58 -5.85 44.92
C LEU A 426 -11.24 -5.16 46.25
N ASP A 427 -9.98 -4.76 46.41
CA ASP A 427 -9.48 -4.03 47.59
C ASP A 427 -9.03 -2.62 47.19
N LEU A 428 -9.67 -1.61 47.79
CA LEU A 428 -9.46 -0.18 47.51
C LEU A 428 -8.76 0.46 48.72
N ALA A 429 -7.44 0.59 48.67
CA ALA A 429 -6.64 0.95 49.85
C ALA A 429 -6.29 2.45 49.96
N GLU A 430 -6.60 3.26 48.94
CA GLU A 430 -6.21 4.67 48.90
C GLU A 430 -7.09 5.55 49.82
N ASN A 431 -6.48 6.52 50.52
CA ASN A 431 -7.18 7.39 51.49
C ASN A 431 -7.69 8.72 50.92
N ASN A 432 -7.51 8.93 49.62
CA ASN A 432 -7.88 10.15 48.89
C ASN A 432 -8.73 9.84 47.63
N LYS A 433 -9.22 8.61 47.51
CA LYS A 433 -10.12 8.16 46.45
C LYS A 433 -11.28 7.39 47.07
N GLY A 434 -12.40 7.34 46.37
CA GLY A 434 -13.58 6.57 46.76
C GLY A 434 -14.06 5.67 45.63
N PHE A 435 -15.05 4.83 45.91
CA PHE A 435 -15.69 3.99 44.91
C PHE A 435 -16.95 4.67 44.37
N LEU A 436 -16.92 5.09 43.11
CA LEU A 436 -18.09 5.62 42.41
C LEU A 436 -18.82 4.47 41.71
N ILE A 437 -20.03 4.17 42.18
CA ILE A 437 -20.95 3.19 41.57
C ILE A 437 -21.81 3.84 40.47
N SER A 438 -22.60 3.03 39.76
CA SER A 438 -23.56 3.51 38.77
C SER A 438 -24.52 4.53 39.36
N ARG A 439 -24.61 5.71 38.71
CA ARG A 439 -25.48 6.82 39.11
C ARG A 439 -26.60 6.97 38.10
N MET A 440 -27.83 7.03 38.57
CA MET A 440 -29.03 7.08 37.74
C MET A 440 -30.12 7.89 38.42
N THR A 441 -31.00 8.51 37.65
CA THR A 441 -32.21 9.17 38.15
C THR A 441 -33.23 8.14 38.64
N ASP A 442 -34.24 8.57 39.40
CA ASP A 442 -35.32 7.68 39.86
C ASP A 442 -36.06 7.01 38.70
N THR A 443 -36.26 7.75 37.59
CA THR A 443 -36.86 7.23 36.35
C THR A 443 -35.98 6.14 35.71
N GLU A 444 -34.69 6.40 35.55
CA GLU A 444 -33.75 5.43 34.96
C GLU A 444 -33.60 4.19 35.84
N LYS A 445 -33.54 4.35 37.17
CA LYS A 445 -33.50 3.26 38.15
C LYS A 445 -34.73 2.37 38.05
N THR A 446 -35.92 2.97 38.02
CA THR A 446 -37.19 2.24 37.93
C THR A 446 -37.29 1.49 36.61
N ALA A 447 -36.91 2.13 35.49
CA ALA A 447 -36.84 1.48 34.19
C ALA A 447 -35.83 0.33 34.20
N PHE A 448 -34.62 0.53 34.75
CA PHE A 448 -33.60 -0.51 34.84
C PHE A 448 -34.04 -1.69 35.71
N GLY A 449 -34.74 -1.43 36.82
CA GLY A 449 -35.28 -2.47 37.71
C GLY A 449 -36.24 -3.42 37.02
N SER A 450 -36.94 -2.99 35.96
CA SER A 450 -37.82 -3.86 35.17
C SER A 450 -37.07 -4.94 34.37
N ALA A 451 -35.76 -4.76 34.15
CA ALA A 451 -34.90 -5.73 33.48
C ALA A 451 -34.17 -6.67 34.46
N LEU A 452 -34.33 -6.49 35.77
CA LEU A 452 -33.61 -7.24 36.81
C LEU A 452 -34.40 -8.43 37.35
N SER A 453 -33.67 -9.37 37.94
CA SER A 453 -34.20 -10.63 38.48
C SER A 453 -33.58 -10.94 39.84
N LEU A 454 -33.85 -12.15 40.37
CA LEU A 454 -33.19 -12.65 41.57
C LEU A 454 -31.65 -12.75 41.44
N ASN A 455 -31.11 -12.84 40.22
CA ASN A 455 -29.67 -12.98 39.98
C ASN A 455 -28.88 -11.73 40.37
N GLU A 456 -29.50 -10.55 40.34
CA GLU A 456 -28.86 -9.26 40.63
C GLU A 456 -29.00 -8.84 42.09
N THR A 457 -29.44 -9.73 42.98
CA THR A 457 -29.58 -9.45 44.41
C THR A 457 -28.27 -8.93 44.99
N GLY A 458 -28.33 -7.76 45.65
CA GLY A 458 -27.16 -7.06 46.20
C GLY A 458 -26.51 -6.06 45.24
N MET A 459 -26.98 -5.92 43.99
CA MET A 459 -26.54 -4.87 43.08
C MET A 459 -26.82 -3.49 43.70
N MET A 460 -25.82 -2.60 43.68
CA MET A 460 -25.93 -1.26 44.26
C MET A 460 -25.89 -0.17 43.18
N ILE A 461 -26.75 0.82 43.33
CA ILE A 461 -26.78 2.03 42.50
C ILE A 461 -26.96 3.26 43.39
N PHE A 462 -26.53 4.41 42.89
CA PHE A 462 -26.78 5.70 43.53
C PHE A 462 -27.87 6.45 42.75
N ASP A 463 -29.01 6.68 43.40
CA ASP A 463 -30.11 7.47 42.85
C ASP A 463 -29.79 8.96 43.00
N THR A 464 -29.64 9.66 41.89
CA THR A 464 -29.29 11.09 41.86
C THR A 464 -30.49 12.01 42.11
N THR A 465 -31.72 11.53 41.91
CA THR A 465 -32.95 12.28 42.19
C THR A 465 -33.24 12.28 43.68
N ASN A 466 -33.14 11.11 44.30
CA ASN A 466 -33.41 10.93 45.73
C ASN A 466 -32.15 11.07 46.61
N ASN A 467 -30.97 11.24 45.99
CA ASN A 467 -29.68 11.38 46.63
C ASN A 467 -29.39 10.25 47.64
N ALA A 468 -29.71 9.01 47.25
CA ALA A 468 -29.69 7.85 48.13
C ALA A 468 -29.11 6.61 47.45
N LEU A 469 -28.54 5.72 48.28
CA LEU A 469 -28.02 4.43 47.85
C LEU A 469 -29.16 3.40 47.85
N PHE A 470 -29.29 2.66 46.76
CA PHE A 470 -30.24 1.57 46.64
C PHE A 470 -29.51 0.25 46.38
N ALA A 471 -30.04 -0.82 46.96
CA ALA A 471 -29.64 -2.19 46.67
C ALA A 471 -30.83 -2.97 46.13
N TRP A 472 -30.61 -3.82 45.12
CA TRP A 472 -31.63 -4.72 44.61
C TRP A 472 -31.80 -5.90 45.59
N ASP A 473 -33.02 -6.18 46.05
CA ASP A 473 -33.28 -7.29 46.98
C ASP A 473 -33.64 -8.61 46.28
N GLY A 474 -33.62 -8.62 44.94
CA GLY A 474 -34.07 -9.73 44.10
C GLY A 474 -35.45 -9.51 43.48
N THR A 475 -36.22 -8.53 43.99
CA THR A 475 -37.56 -8.19 43.53
C THR A 475 -37.79 -6.70 43.31
N ALA A 476 -37.14 -5.83 44.10
CA ALA A 476 -37.29 -4.39 44.04
C ALA A 476 -36.00 -3.66 44.48
N TRP A 477 -35.92 -2.38 44.13
CA TRP A 477 -34.90 -1.48 44.63
C TRP A 477 -35.22 -1.06 46.07
N MET A 478 -34.39 -1.47 47.01
CA MET A 478 -34.50 -1.11 48.42
C MET A 478 -33.55 0.03 48.75
N ASN A 479 -34.11 1.11 49.29
CA ASN A 479 -33.29 2.18 49.84
C ASN A 479 -32.60 1.64 51.10
N ILE A 480 -31.28 1.59 51.08
CA ILE A 480 -30.49 1.08 52.21
C ILE A 480 -30.03 2.17 53.17
N ASN A 481 -30.46 3.42 52.91
CA ASN A 481 -30.31 4.57 53.80
C ASN A 481 -31.57 4.79 54.68
N THR A 482 -32.51 3.85 54.73
CA THR A 482 -33.76 4.06 55.49
C THR A 482 -33.52 3.88 56.98
N ASP A 483 -33.29 5.01 57.65
CA ASP A 483 -33.71 5.17 59.05
C ASP A 483 -35.23 5.45 59.09
N ALA A 484 -36.03 4.51 58.55
CA ALA A 484 -37.49 4.62 58.55
C ALA A 484 -38.02 4.29 59.95
N GLN A 485 -37.95 5.27 60.83
CA GLN A 485 -38.47 5.22 62.19
C GLN A 485 -39.99 5.51 62.18
N THR A 486 -40.82 4.51 62.44
CA THR A 486 -42.27 4.67 62.55
C THR A 486 -42.63 5.23 63.93
N LEU A 487 -43.24 6.41 63.99
CA LEU A 487 -43.83 6.94 65.20
C LEU A 487 -45.22 6.33 65.41
N THR A 488 -45.39 5.56 66.48
CA THR A 488 -46.67 4.96 66.87
C THR A 488 -47.15 5.59 68.18
N LEU A 489 -48.32 6.23 68.17
CA LEU A 489 -49.00 6.70 69.38
C LEU A 489 -50.02 5.65 69.82
N ALA A 490 -49.77 4.98 70.94
CA ALA A 490 -50.69 4.03 71.55
C ALA A 490 -51.13 4.57 72.90
N THR A 491 -52.41 4.91 73.04
CA THR A 491 -52.94 5.69 74.17
C THR A 491 -52.10 6.95 74.42
N ASN A 492 -51.36 7.00 75.53
CA ASN A 492 -50.53 8.15 75.91
C ASN A 492 -49.06 7.99 75.51
N ASN A 493 -48.67 6.88 74.89
CA ASN A 493 -47.27 6.57 74.63
C ASN A 493 -46.93 6.80 73.15
N LEU A 494 -46.09 7.80 72.89
CA LEU A 494 -45.47 8.03 71.58
C LEU A 494 -44.18 7.23 71.48
N SER A 495 -44.18 6.20 70.66
CA SER A 495 -43.06 5.27 70.47
C SER A 495 -42.46 5.41 69.09
N ILE A 496 -41.13 5.31 68.98
CA ILE A 496 -40.40 5.27 67.71
C ILE A 496 -40.01 3.80 67.47
N SER A 497 -40.23 3.26 66.26
CA SER A 497 -39.81 1.89 65.95
C SER A 497 -38.30 1.75 66.15
N ASN A 498 -37.88 0.84 67.04
CA ASN A 498 -36.49 0.65 67.50
C ASN A 498 -35.91 1.81 68.34
N GLY A 499 -36.75 2.73 68.83
CA GLY A 499 -36.37 3.83 69.71
C GLY A 499 -37.10 3.82 71.06
N ASN A 500 -36.96 4.91 71.81
CA ASN A 500 -37.59 5.07 73.12
C ASN A 500 -39.08 5.41 73.00
N THR A 501 -39.86 5.03 74.02
CA THR A 501 -41.26 5.41 74.18
C THR A 501 -41.37 6.59 75.14
N ILE A 502 -42.03 7.66 74.71
CA ILE A 502 -42.32 8.86 75.50
C ILE A 502 -43.77 8.79 75.99
N ASP A 503 -43.97 8.86 77.30
CA ASP A 503 -45.30 8.94 77.92
C ASP A 503 -45.78 10.40 77.97
N LEU A 504 -46.89 10.68 77.30
CA LEU A 504 -47.56 11.97 77.19
C LEU A 504 -48.67 12.17 78.24
N SER A 505 -48.83 11.24 79.20
CA SER A 505 -49.89 11.27 80.22
C SER A 505 -49.93 12.57 81.05
N ALA A 506 -48.78 13.23 81.24
CA ALA A 506 -48.69 14.50 81.97
C ALA A 506 -49.26 15.72 81.21
N PHE A 507 -49.59 15.59 79.92
CA PHE A 507 -50.09 16.68 79.07
C PHE A 507 -51.57 16.50 78.65
N MET A 508 -52.29 15.54 79.23
CA MET A 508 -53.67 15.18 78.87
C MET A 508 -54.63 15.23 80.08
N ASP A 509 -54.54 16.25 80.94
CA ASP A 509 -55.50 16.48 82.04
C ASP A 509 -56.73 17.28 81.55
N ASN A 510 -57.72 16.59 80.99
CA ASN A 510 -59.02 17.17 80.61
C ASN A 510 -59.83 17.70 81.82
N THR A 511 -59.41 18.81 82.44
CA THR A 511 -59.96 19.33 83.71
C THR A 511 -60.81 20.61 83.57
N ASP A 512 -61.46 20.84 82.42
CA ASP A 512 -62.21 22.08 82.15
C ASP A 512 -63.74 21.87 82.02
N ASN A 513 -64.35 21.08 82.91
CA ASN A 513 -65.81 21.03 83.01
C ASN A 513 -66.26 21.11 84.49
N GLN A 514 -66.35 22.34 85.03
CA GLN A 514 -66.88 22.60 86.38
C GLN A 514 -68.34 23.10 86.32
N GLU A 515 -69.23 22.45 87.07
CA GLU A 515 -70.66 22.79 87.16
C GLU A 515 -70.91 23.80 88.31
N LEU A 516 -71.65 24.88 88.03
CA LEU A 516 -72.07 25.91 89.01
C LEU A 516 -73.38 25.48 89.67
N ALA A 517 -73.44 25.46 91.00
CA ALA A 517 -74.64 25.12 91.77
C ALA A 517 -75.00 26.22 92.79
N VAL A 518 -76.28 26.61 92.82
CA VAL A 518 -76.85 27.58 93.76
C VAL A 518 -77.81 26.86 94.71
N ALA A 519 -77.58 26.99 96.02
CA ALA A 519 -78.50 26.51 97.05
C ALA A 519 -78.82 27.67 98.01
N SER A 520 -80.08 28.11 98.01
CA SER A 520 -80.51 29.36 98.64
C SER A 520 -79.68 30.54 98.14
N ASP A 521 -79.02 31.25 99.05
CA ASP A 521 -78.37 32.54 98.76
C ASP A 521 -76.84 32.39 98.70
N ILE A 522 -76.34 31.17 98.44
CA ILE A 522 -74.92 30.85 98.32
C ILE A 522 -74.61 30.24 96.95
N LEU A 523 -73.69 30.87 96.21
CA LEU A 523 -73.14 30.35 94.95
C LEU A 523 -71.86 29.55 95.18
N SER A 524 -71.80 28.32 94.66
CA SER A 524 -70.65 27.41 94.77
C SER A 524 -70.31 26.71 93.46
N ILE A 525 -69.04 26.32 93.30
CA ILE A 525 -68.55 25.49 92.19
C ILE A 525 -68.25 24.10 92.75
N SER A 526 -68.68 23.04 92.07
CA SER A 526 -68.49 21.66 92.56
C SER A 526 -66.99 21.37 92.80
N GLY A 527 -66.61 21.12 94.06
CA GLY A 527 -65.22 20.82 94.46
C GLY A 527 -64.39 22.00 95.00
N GLY A 528 -64.92 23.22 95.03
CA GLY A 528 -64.26 24.40 95.63
C GLY A 528 -64.68 24.67 97.08
N ILE A 529 -63.76 25.12 97.93
CA ILE A 529 -64.01 25.46 99.35
C ILE A 529 -64.46 26.91 99.59
N ASN A 530 -64.55 27.72 98.53
CA ASN A 530 -64.93 29.13 98.62
C ASN A 530 -66.37 29.32 98.12
N THR A 531 -67.21 29.93 98.95
CA THR A 531 -68.61 30.23 98.65
C THR A 531 -68.87 31.72 98.69
N ILE A 532 -69.69 32.23 97.77
CA ILE A 532 -70.08 33.66 97.72
C ILE A 532 -71.49 33.80 98.29
N ASP A 533 -71.63 34.58 99.35
CA ASP A 533 -72.92 34.92 100.00
C ASP A 533 -73.53 36.14 99.29
N LEU A 534 -74.72 35.94 98.71
CA LEU A 534 -75.43 36.94 97.90
C LEU A 534 -76.51 37.70 98.69
N THR A 535 -76.64 37.47 100.00
CA THR A 535 -77.59 38.19 100.87
C THR A 535 -77.50 39.73 100.86
N PRO A 536 -76.38 40.40 100.53
CA PRO A 536 -76.35 41.87 100.45
C PRO A 536 -76.97 42.47 99.18
N TYR A 537 -77.36 41.66 98.19
CA TYR A 537 -77.78 42.12 96.86
C TYR A 537 -79.27 41.88 96.54
N LEU A 538 -80.10 41.47 97.52
CA LEU A 538 -81.55 41.33 97.38
C LEU A 538 -82.29 42.50 98.04
N ASP A 539 -82.34 43.66 97.37
CA ASP A 539 -83.43 44.62 97.57
C ASP A 539 -84.53 44.33 96.54
N ASN A 540 -85.78 44.36 97.01
CA ASN A 540 -86.92 43.74 96.36
C ASN A 540 -87.87 44.82 95.83
N THR A 541 -87.63 45.37 94.65
CA THR A 541 -88.61 46.20 93.95
C THR A 541 -88.44 46.06 92.43
N ASP A 542 -89.13 45.07 91.84
CA ASP A 542 -89.89 45.17 90.57
C ASP A 542 -90.40 43.76 90.17
N GLY A 543 -91.70 43.51 90.34
CA GLY A 543 -92.35 42.27 89.93
C GLY A 543 -92.95 42.37 88.52
N GLN A 544 -92.75 41.34 87.68
CA GLN A 544 -93.54 41.04 86.48
C GLN A 544 -93.47 39.53 86.15
N THR A 545 -94.61 38.94 85.78
CA THR A 545 -94.79 37.50 85.49
C THR A 545 -95.00 37.28 83.99
N LEU A 546 -94.33 36.28 83.39
CA LEU A 546 -94.48 35.85 81.98
C LEU A 546 -95.42 34.64 81.86
N SER A 547 -96.30 34.61 80.85
CA SER A 547 -97.01 33.39 80.41
C SER A 547 -97.10 33.29 78.89
N LEU A 548 -96.95 32.08 78.34
CA LEU A 548 -96.98 31.77 76.90
C LEU A 548 -98.17 30.86 76.56
N SER A 549 -99.00 31.24 75.58
CA SER A 549 -100.01 30.37 74.97
C SER A 549 -100.04 30.57 73.46
N THR A 550 -99.98 29.45 72.72
CA THR A 550 -99.81 29.37 71.26
C THR A 550 -98.53 30.08 70.78
N ASN A 551 -98.66 31.14 69.98
CA ASN A 551 -97.58 31.77 69.24
C ASN A 551 -97.36 33.24 69.64
N ASP A 552 -97.87 33.65 70.81
CA ASP A 552 -97.74 35.02 71.34
C ASP A 552 -97.14 35.01 72.75
N LEU A 553 -96.02 35.73 72.94
CA LEU A 553 -95.42 35.99 74.25
C LEU A 553 -95.81 37.39 74.74
N SER A 554 -96.41 37.49 75.93
CA SER A 554 -96.84 38.76 76.53
C SER A 554 -96.39 38.94 77.99
N ILE A 555 -96.07 40.20 78.35
CA ILE A 555 -95.67 40.66 79.69
C ILE A 555 -96.63 41.78 80.11
N SER A 556 -97.09 41.80 81.37
CA SER A 556 -97.94 42.89 81.89
C SER A 556 -97.21 44.24 81.80
N ASN A 557 -97.69 45.14 80.92
CA ASN A 557 -97.12 46.44 80.51
C ASN A 557 -96.07 46.43 79.37
N GLY A 558 -95.99 45.35 78.59
CA GLY A 558 -95.17 45.28 77.37
C GLY A 558 -95.97 44.95 76.10
N ASN A 559 -95.33 45.12 74.95
CA ASN A 559 -95.86 44.73 73.65
C ASN A 559 -95.86 43.20 73.50
N THR A 560 -96.91 42.66 72.90
CA THR A 560 -96.97 41.26 72.44
C THR A 560 -96.15 41.11 71.16
N VAL A 561 -95.25 40.13 71.11
CA VAL A 561 -94.42 39.83 69.93
C VAL A 561 -94.86 38.51 69.34
N ASP A 562 -95.42 38.60 68.13
CA ASP A 562 -95.80 37.48 67.27
C ASP A 562 -94.54 36.97 66.53
N LEU A 563 -94.20 35.69 66.74
CA LEU A 563 -93.03 35.05 66.12
C LEU A 563 -93.40 34.14 64.93
N SER A 564 -94.60 34.29 64.36
CA SER A 564 -95.02 33.61 63.13
C SER A 564 -94.16 33.96 61.89
N VAL A 565 -93.24 34.92 62.01
CA VAL A 565 -92.37 35.43 60.93
C VAL A 565 -90.96 34.81 60.86
N PHE A 566 -90.64 33.80 61.67
CA PHE A 566 -89.36 33.07 61.60
C PHE A 566 -89.48 31.60 61.12
N MET A 567 -90.58 31.28 60.42
CA MET A 567 -90.81 30.02 59.69
C MET A 567 -90.56 30.23 58.18
N ASP A 568 -89.29 30.13 57.77
CA ASP A 568 -88.73 30.20 56.41
C ASP A 568 -87.22 29.87 56.60
N ASN A 569 -86.61 28.75 56.16
CA ASN A 569 -86.59 28.17 54.83
C ASN A 569 -86.61 26.63 54.85
N THR A 570 -87.38 26.10 53.92
CA THR A 570 -87.42 24.71 53.49
C THR A 570 -86.59 24.62 52.23
N ASP A 571 -85.42 23.96 52.23
CA ASP A 571 -84.66 23.70 51.00
C ASP A 571 -83.98 22.33 51.07
N ASN A 572 -84.78 21.30 50.82
CA ASN A 572 -84.31 19.99 50.40
C ASN A 572 -84.48 19.96 48.87
N GLN A 573 -83.39 20.20 48.10
CA GLN A 573 -83.42 20.09 46.64
C GLN A 573 -82.72 18.83 46.15
N GLU A 574 -83.51 17.98 45.50
CA GLU A 574 -83.13 16.74 44.84
C GLU A 574 -82.65 17.03 43.41
N LEU A 575 -81.52 16.43 43.01
CA LEU A 575 -80.95 16.54 41.67
C LEU A 575 -81.65 15.52 40.76
N ALA A 576 -82.39 15.98 39.74
CA ALA A 576 -83.07 15.10 38.78
C ALA A 576 -82.48 15.26 37.37
N ILE A 577 -82.16 14.13 36.73
CA ILE A 577 -81.67 14.04 35.35
C ILE A 577 -82.80 13.46 34.48
N ALA A 578 -83.16 14.16 33.41
CA ALA A 578 -84.02 13.62 32.37
C ALA A 578 -83.38 13.90 31.00
N SER A 579 -82.93 12.84 30.33
CA SER A 579 -82.11 12.88 29.12
C SER A 579 -80.84 13.72 29.34
N ASP A 580 -80.67 14.80 28.59
CA ASP A 580 -79.40 15.51 28.42
C ASP A 580 -79.46 16.96 28.93
N ILE A 581 -80.36 17.23 29.89
CA ILE A 581 -80.51 18.54 30.55
C ILE A 581 -80.39 18.37 32.07
N LEU A 582 -79.44 19.08 32.68
CA LEU A 582 -79.30 19.20 34.13
C LEU A 582 -80.12 20.40 34.64
N SER A 583 -81.06 20.16 35.57
CA SER A 583 -81.87 21.23 36.19
C SER A 583 -82.01 21.07 37.71
N ILE A 584 -82.17 22.21 38.41
CA ILE A 584 -82.51 22.30 39.84
C ILE A 584 -83.95 22.80 39.94
N SER A 585 -84.79 22.19 40.80
CA SER A 585 -86.19 22.61 40.93
C SER A 585 -86.29 24.08 41.37
N GLY A 586 -86.85 24.94 40.51
CA GLY A 586 -87.07 26.37 40.79
C GLY A 586 -86.06 27.33 40.16
N GLY A 587 -85.05 26.85 39.42
CA GLY A 587 -84.12 27.69 38.66
C GLY A 587 -84.53 27.85 37.19
N ILE A 588 -84.43 29.06 36.64
CA ILE A 588 -84.64 29.36 35.21
C ILE A 588 -83.41 29.08 34.33
N ASN A 589 -82.33 28.55 34.92
CA ASN A 589 -81.08 28.23 34.24
C ASN A 589 -80.97 26.71 34.06
N THR A 590 -81.05 26.26 32.82
CA THR A 590 -80.82 24.87 32.41
C THR A 590 -79.46 24.76 31.73
N VAL A 591 -78.68 23.72 32.07
CA VAL A 591 -77.45 23.39 31.34
C VAL A 591 -77.80 22.32 30.31
N ASP A 592 -77.72 22.70 29.04
CA ASP A 592 -77.85 21.80 27.89
C ASP A 592 -76.51 21.10 27.65
N LEU A 593 -76.50 19.76 27.77
CA LEU A 593 -75.30 18.93 27.62
C LEU A 593 -75.16 18.34 26.21
N MET A 594 -76.06 18.66 25.27
CA MET A 594 -75.96 18.23 23.87
C MET A 594 -74.65 18.65 23.15
N PRO A 595 -73.96 19.75 23.50
CA PRO A 595 -72.68 20.10 22.87
C PRO A 595 -71.45 19.34 23.39
N TYR A 596 -71.59 18.47 24.39
CA TYR A 596 -70.47 17.71 25.00
C TYR A 596 -70.60 16.19 24.82
N LEU A 597 -71.49 15.74 23.93
CA LEU A 597 -71.77 14.34 23.66
C LEU A 597 -71.34 13.92 22.24
N ASP A 598 -70.04 14.07 21.93
CA ASP A 598 -69.34 13.28 20.89
C ASP A 598 -67.83 13.54 21.00
N ASN A 599 -67.07 12.54 21.43
CA ASN A 599 -65.69 12.31 21.00
C ASN A 599 -65.29 10.88 21.40
N THR A 600 -65.91 9.93 20.71
CA THR A 600 -65.50 8.53 20.69
C THR A 600 -64.26 8.41 19.81
N ASP A 601 -63.09 8.83 20.31
CA ASP A 601 -61.80 8.51 19.68
C ASP A 601 -61.08 7.41 20.47
N GLU A 602 -61.69 6.22 20.48
CA GLU A 602 -60.93 4.98 20.62
C GLU A 602 -60.25 4.71 19.27
N GLN A 603 -58.93 4.91 19.22
CA GLN A 603 -58.11 4.55 18.06
C GLN A 603 -57.44 3.21 18.31
N THR A 604 -57.98 2.16 17.68
CA THR A 604 -57.36 0.82 17.69
C THR A 604 -56.49 0.67 16.45
N LEU A 605 -55.20 0.42 16.64
CA LEU A 605 -54.26 0.14 15.56
C LEU A 605 -54.44 -1.32 15.13
N THR A 606 -54.87 -1.55 13.89
CA THR A 606 -55.05 -2.92 13.38
C THR A 606 -54.18 -3.12 12.14
N LEU A 607 -53.30 -4.13 12.19
CA LEU A 607 -52.48 -4.58 11.07
C LEU A 607 -53.01 -5.91 10.57
N THR A 608 -53.55 -5.93 9.36
CA THR A 608 -53.94 -7.17 8.69
C THR A 608 -53.32 -7.20 7.31
N THR A 609 -52.42 -8.16 7.12
CA THR A 609 -51.59 -8.32 5.92
C THR A 609 -50.71 -7.09 5.65
N ASN A 610 -51.05 -6.24 4.68
CA ASN A 610 -50.17 -5.16 4.18
C ASN A 610 -50.79 -3.76 4.24
N ASP A 611 -51.92 -3.58 4.91
CA ASP A 611 -52.52 -2.26 5.13
C ASP A 611 -52.43 -1.88 6.61
N LEU A 612 -51.90 -0.69 6.89
CA LEU A 612 -51.95 -0.08 8.22
C LEU A 612 -53.10 0.94 8.24
N SER A 613 -54.08 0.72 9.12
CA SER A 613 -55.25 1.61 9.26
C SER A 613 -55.47 2.03 10.72
N ILE A 614 -55.90 3.29 10.87
CA ILE A 614 -56.34 3.91 12.13
C ILE A 614 -57.84 4.17 11.99
N SER A 615 -58.65 3.84 13.00
CA SER A 615 -60.07 4.19 13.00
C SER A 615 -60.24 5.71 12.90
N ASN A 616 -60.94 6.15 11.84
CA ASN A 616 -61.14 7.54 11.40
C ASN A 616 -59.93 8.25 10.75
N GLY A 617 -58.88 7.51 10.35
CA GLY A 617 -57.76 8.00 9.54
C GLY A 617 -57.70 7.41 8.13
N ASN A 618 -56.74 7.86 7.32
CA ASN A 618 -56.46 7.28 6.01
C ASN A 618 -55.81 5.89 6.13
N THR A 619 -56.21 4.95 5.29
CA THR A 619 -55.52 3.67 5.11
C THR A 619 -54.24 3.88 4.29
N VAL A 620 -53.11 3.40 4.78
CA VAL A 620 -51.84 3.38 4.02
C VAL A 620 -51.64 1.97 3.50
N ASP A 621 -51.72 1.82 2.18
CA ASP A 621 -51.43 0.60 1.45
C ASP A 621 -49.93 0.47 1.21
N LEU A 622 -49.30 -0.54 1.83
CA LEU A 622 -47.86 -0.82 1.72
C LEU A 622 -47.56 -1.89 0.66
N SER A 623 -48.54 -2.30 -0.16
CA SER A 623 -48.37 -3.32 -1.20
C SER A 623 -47.38 -2.91 -2.31
N THR A 624 -47.08 -1.62 -2.48
CA THR A 624 -46.07 -1.12 -3.44
C THR A 624 -44.63 -1.19 -2.94
N PHE A 625 -44.40 -1.56 -1.67
CA PHE A 625 -43.07 -1.74 -1.08
C PHE A 625 -42.76 -3.19 -0.68
N MET A 626 -43.62 -4.15 -1.02
CA MET A 626 -43.46 -5.59 -0.74
C MET A 626 -43.79 -6.45 -1.99
N ASP A 627 -43.15 -6.12 -3.11
CA ASP A 627 -42.93 -7.04 -4.22
C ASP A 627 -41.57 -7.73 -4.01
N ASN A 628 -41.59 -8.91 -3.41
CA ASN A 628 -40.48 -9.88 -3.49
C ASN A 628 -40.89 -11.01 -4.45
N THR A 629 -41.08 -10.68 -5.73
CA THR A 629 -41.38 -11.66 -6.79
C THR A 629 -40.38 -11.58 -7.93
N ASP A 630 -39.08 -11.58 -7.61
CA ASP A 630 -37.98 -11.74 -8.57
C ASP A 630 -37.81 -13.20 -9.01
N ASN A 631 -38.89 -13.83 -9.46
CA ASN A 631 -38.81 -15.08 -10.20
C ASN A 631 -39.40 -14.86 -11.60
N GLN A 632 -38.66 -14.13 -12.44
CA GLN A 632 -38.94 -14.09 -13.87
C GLN A 632 -38.22 -15.26 -14.55
N GLU A 633 -38.97 -16.17 -15.15
CA GLU A 633 -38.42 -17.25 -15.96
C GLU A 633 -38.18 -16.74 -17.39
N LEU A 634 -36.94 -16.86 -17.87
CA LEU A 634 -36.57 -16.58 -19.25
C LEU A 634 -37.06 -17.73 -20.14
N ALA A 635 -37.99 -17.45 -21.04
CA ALA A 635 -38.50 -18.44 -21.98
C ALA A 635 -38.04 -18.12 -23.40
N VAL A 636 -37.41 -19.11 -24.04
CA VAL A 636 -37.03 -19.09 -25.45
C VAL A 636 -38.01 -19.98 -26.20
N ALA A 637 -38.72 -19.43 -27.18
CA ALA A 637 -39.56 -20.18 -28.09
C ALA A 637 -39.17 -19.83 -29.54
N SER A 638 -38.59 -20.80 -30.25
CA SER A 638 -37.91 -20.60 -31.53
C SER A 638 -36.83 -19.52 -31.39
N ASP A 639 -37.00 -18.40 -32.08
CA ASP A 639 -35.99 -17.36 -32.25
C ASP A 639 -36.39 -16.06 -31.55
N ILE A 640 -37.36 -16.11 -30.64
CA ILE A 640 -37.79 -14.93 -29.87
C ILE A 640 -37.49 -15.14 -28.39
N LEU A 641 -36.68 -14.23 -27.83
CA LEU A 641 -36.41 -14.17 -26.40
C LEU A 641 -37.44 -13.28 -25.72
N SER A 642 -38.13 -13.84 -24.72
CA SER A 642 -39.18 -13.14 -23.96
C SER A 642 -39.07 -13.40 -22.46
N ILE A 643 -39.58 -12.44 -21.68
CA ILE A 643 -39.70 -12.54 -20.22
C ILE A 643 -41.19 -12.73 -19.89
N SER A 644 -41.52 -13.69 -19.03
CA SER A 644 -42.93 -13.99 -18.70
C SER A 644 -43.62 -12.74 -18.12
N GLY A 645 -44.63 -12.22 -18.83
CA GLY A 645 -45.40 -11.03 -18.43
C GLY A 645 -44.94 -9.71 -19.04
N GLY A 646 -43.86 -9.69 -19.82
CA GLY A 646 -43.43 -8.51 -20.58
C GLY A 646 -44.05 -8.45 -21.98
N ILE A 647 -44.41 -7.25 -22.45
CA ILE A 647 -44.90 -7.01 -23.82
C ILE A 647 -43.78 -6.79 -24.86
N ASN A 648 -42.53 -6.67 -24.40
CA ASN A 648 -41.36 -6.47 -25.25
C ASN A 648 -40.70 -7.82 -25.53
N THR A 649 -40.45 -8.11 -26.80
CA THR A 649 -39.76 -9.33 -27.25
C THR A 649 -38.58 -8.95 -28.14
N VAL A 650 -37.53 -9.77 -28.12
CA VAL A 650 -36.36 -9.60 -28.99
C VAL A 650 -36.36 -10.73 -30.02
N ASP A 651 -36.46 -10.35 -31.30
CA ASP A 651 -36.43 -11.28 -32.43
C ASP A 651 -34.98 -11.54 -32.89
N LEU A 652 -34.54 -12.79 -32.79
CA LEU A 652 -33.21 -13.29 -33.12
C LEU A 652 -33.15 -13.91 -34.52
N THR A 653 -34.24 -13.90 -35.31
CA THR A 653 -34.22 -14.37 -36.71
C THR A 653 -33.13 -13.75 -37.61
N PRO A 654 -32.63 -12.51 -37.40
CA PRO A 654 -31.51 -11.98 -38.18
C PRO A 654 -30.16 -12.67 -37.94
N TYR A 655 -30.07 -13.52 -36.90
CA TYR A 655 -28.82 -14.18 -36.48
C TYR A 655 -28.87 -15.71 -36.61
N LEU A 656 -29.96 -16.28 -37.17
CA LEU A 656 -30.09 -17.70 -37.48
C LEU A 656 -30.19 -17.93 -38.99
N ASP A 657 -29.06 -17.71 -39.65
CA ASP A 657 -28.77 -18.22 -40.98
C ASP A 657 -27.60 -19.22 -40.82
N ASN A 658 -27.94 -20.52 -40.81
CA ASN A 658 -26.97 -21.61 -40.88
C ASN A 658 -27.12 -22.34 -42.24
N THR A 659 -27.02 -21.61 -43.36
CA THR A 659 -27.05 -22.24 -44.69
C THR A 659 -26.20 -21.50 -45.74
N ASP A 660 -24.87 -21.55 -45.59
CA ASP A 660 -23.94 -21.11 -46.63
C ASP A 660 -23.24 -22.30 -47.31
N ASP A 661 -24.03 -23.14 -48.00
CA ASP A 661 -23.52 -23.88 -49.16
C ASP A 661 -23.96 -23.12 -50.42
N GLN A 662 -23.25 -22.05 -50.78
CA GLN A 662 -23.40 -21.42 -52.09
C GLN A 662 -22.17 -21.70 -52.95
N GLU A 663 -22.40 -22.33 -54.11
CA GLU A 663 -21.34 -22.61 -55.09
C GLU A 663 -21.04 -21.35 -55.92
N LEU A 664 -19.76 -20.99 -55.98
CA LEU A 664 -19.24 -19.88 -56.78
C LEU A 664 -19.04 -20.36 -58.23
N LEU A 665 -19.76 -19.77 -59.19
CA LEU A 665 -19.63 -20.12 -60.62
C LEU A 665 -18.94 -18.99 -61.38
N LEU A 666 -17.82 -19.32 -62.04
CA LEU A 666 -17.08 -18.41 -62.91
C LEU A 666 -17.31 -18.80 -64.39
N ALA A 667 -17.88 -17.88 -65.16
CA ALA A 667 -18.07 -18.07 -66.60
C ALA A 667 -17.50 -16.87 -67.36
N SER A 668 -16.41 -17.11 -68.09
CA SER A 668 -15.62 -16.07 -68.76
C SER A 668 -15.12 -15.03 -67.77
N ASP A 669 -15.56 -13.77 -67.88
CA ASP A 669 -15.08 -12.64 -67.10
C ASP A 669 -16.12 -12.20 -66.05
N ILE A 670 -17.17 -13.01 -65.84
CA ILE A 670 -18.22 -12.71 -64.86
C ILE A 670 -18.27 -13.78 -63.77
N LEU A 671 -18.11 -13.32 -62.53
CA LEU A 671 -18.23 -14.12 -61.32
C LEU A 671 -19.65 -14.00 -60.74
N SER A 672 -20.30 -15.14 -60.48
CA SER A 672 -21.68 -15.20 -59.99
C SER A 672 -21.88 -16.27 -58.91
N ILE A 673 -22.89 -16.09 -58.07
CA ILE A 673 -23.30 -17.05 -57.03
C ILE A 673 -24.62 -17.70 -57.46
N SER A 674 -24.75 -19.03 -57.32
CA SER A 674 -25.97 -19.72 -57.75
C SER A 674 -27.21 -19.23 -56.99
N GLY A 675 -28.16 -18.61 -57.70
CA GLY A 675 -29.40 -18.09 -57.12
C GLY A 675 -29.40 -16.60 -56.76
N GLY A 676 -28.26 -15.91 -56.87
CA GLY A 676 -28.16 -14.46 -56.68
C GLY A 676 -28.34 -13.68 -58.00
N SER A 677 -28.90 -12.47 -57.92
CA SER A 677 -29.07 -11.56 -59.08
C SER A 677 -27.85 -10.66 -59.34
N ASN A 678 -26.82 -10.74 -58.50
CA ASN A 678 -25.63 -9.90 -58.59
C ASN A 678 -24.48 -10.65 -59.25
N THR A 679 -23.88 -10.02 -60.24
CA THR A 679 -22.74 -10.51 -61.03
C THR A 679 -21.62 -9.49 -60.98
N ILE A 680 -20.36 -9.93 -60.87
CA ILE A 680 -19.18 -9.06 -60.89
C ILE A 680 -18.43 -9.27 -62.22
N ASP A 681 -18.26 -8.19 -63.00
CA ASP A 681 -17.50 -8.17 -64.26
C ASP A 681 -16.03 -7.81 -63.97
N LEU A 682 -15.11 -8.70 -64.35
CA LEU A 682 -13.67 -8.62 -64.07
C LEU A 682 -12.85 -8.06 -65.25
N SER A 683 -13.51 -7.53 -66.29
CA SER A 683 -12.84 -7.02 -67.49
C SER A 683 -11.91 -5.81 -67.25
N GLU A 684 -12.11 -5.04 -66.17
CA GLU A 684 -11.28 -3.87 -65.85
C GLU A 684 -9.91 -4.22 -65.23
N TYR A 685 -9.67 -5.46 -64.79
CA TYR A 685 -8.41 -5.86 -64.14
C TYR A 685 -7.31 -6.32 -65.12
N ARG A 686 -7.37 -5.90 -66.40
CA ARG A 686 -6.41 -6.30 -67.45
C ARG A 686 -5.61 -5.15 -68.08
N ASP A 687 -5.45 -4.03 -67.37
CA ASP A 687 -4.51 -2.97 -67.77
C ASP A 687 -3.11 -3.25 -67.17
N ASN A 688 -2.15 -3.63 -68.04
CA ASN A 688 -0.74 -3.81 -67.71
C ASN A 688 0.08 -2.52 -67.96
N THR A 689 -0.21 -1.43 -67.24
CA THR A 689 0.65 -0.23 -67.27
C THR A 689 0.79 0.41 -65.88
N ASP A 690 1.60 -0.21 -65.02
CA ASP A 690 1.89 0.27 -63.66
C ASP A 690 3.02 1.32 -63.64
N GLU A 691 2.68 2.61 -63.69
CA GLU A 691 3.49 3.65 -63.05
C GLU A 691 2.79 4.02 -61.72
N GLN A 692 3.23 3.38 -60.64
CA GLN A 692 2.60 3.48 -59.33
C GLN A 692 3.36 4.50 -58.46
N ALA A 693 2.69 5.57 -58.04
CA ALA A 693 3.25 6.57 -57.14
C ALA A 693 2.95 6.17 -55.68
N LEU A 694 3.99 6.19 -54.83
CA LEU A 694 3.83 6.05 -53.38
C LEU A 694 3.52 7.41 -52.76
N SER A 695 2.48 7.47 -51.92
CA SER A 695 2.18 8.64 -51.09
C SER A 695 1.99 8.21 -49.63
N LEU A 696 2.53 9.01 -48.71
CA LEU A 696 2.42 8.79 -47.27
C LEU A 696 1.47 9.85 -46.70
N SER A 697 0.42 9.43 -46.01
CA SER A 697 -0.54 10.32 -45.35
C SER A 697 -0.85 9.80 -43.95
N GLY A 698 -0.26 10.43 -42.92
CA GLY A 698 -0.26 9.89 -41.57
C GLY A 698 0.68 8.68 -41.45
N ASN A 699 0.21 7.60 -40.80
CA ASN A 699 0.96 6.35 -40.66
C ASN A 699 0.70 5.37 -41.82
N ASP A 700 -0.14 5.78 -42.77
CA ASP A 700 -0.61 4.96 -43.86
C ASP A 700 0.19 5.23 -45.14
N LEU A 701 1.02 4.27 -45.53
CA LEU A 701 1.75 4.30 -46.80
C LEU A 701 0.86 3.71 -47.88
N SER A 702 0.43 4.54 -48.83
CA SER A 702 -0.51 4.17 -49.88
C SER A 702 0.18 4.17 -51.25
N ILE A 703 -0.13 3.16 -52.04
CA ILE A 703 0.28 3.08 -53.45
C ILE A 703 -0.92 3.52 -54.30
N SER A 704 -0.72 4.35 -55.32
CA SER A 704 -1.81 4.75 -56.21
C SER A 704 -2.49 3.52 -56.84
N ASN A 705 -3.77 3.30 -56.51
CA ASN A 705 -4.60 2.13 -56.85
C ASN A 705 -4.22 0.80 -56.17
N GLY A 706 -3.45 0.83 -55.08
CA GLY A 706 -3.07 -0.34 -54.29
C GLY A 706 -3.51 -0.27 -52.82
N ASN A 707 -3.15 -1.29 -52.05
CA ASN A 707 -3.48 -1.35 -50.61
C ASN A 707 -2.67 -0.33 -49.81
N THR A 708 -3.33 0.26 -48.82
CA THR A 708 -2.70 1.08 -47.79
C THR A 708 -2.09 0.19 -46.73
N VAL A 709 -0.81 0.39 -46.43
CA VAL A 709 -0.10 -0.32 -45.35
C VAL A 709 -0.02 0.60 -44.14
N ASP A 710 -0.64 0.20 -43.04
CA ASP A 710 -0.56 0.89 -41.76
C ASP A 710 0.79 0.60 -41.07
N LEU A 711 1.63 1.62 -40.98
CA LEU A 711 2.95 1.57 -40.36
C LEU A 711 2.88 1.79 -38.84
N SER A 712 1.70 1.92 -38.24
CA SER A 712 1.50 2.15 -36.79
C SER A 712 2.27 1.16 -35.92
N SER A 713 2.33 -0.12 -36.28
CA SER A 713 3.07 -1.15 -35.53
C SER A 713 4.60 -0.98 -35.54
N ILE A 714 5.14 -0.30 -36.56
CA ILE A 714 6.58 -0.01 -36.71
C ILE A 714 6.91 1.39 -36.15
N LEU A 715 5.95 2.32 -36.22
CA LEU A 715 6.08 3.67 -35.69
C LEU A 715 5.82 3.75 -34.19
N ALA A 716 4.95 2.90 -33.61
CA ALA A 716 4.61 2.91 -32.20
C ALA A 716 5.82 2.74 -31.25
N PRO A 717 6.80 1.85 -31.51
CA PRO A 717 8.03 1.79 -30.70
C PRO A 717 8.87 3.07 -30.81
N LEU A 718 8.88 3.71 -31.99
CA LEU A 718 9.64 4.93 -32.24
C LEU A 718 8.96 6.15 -31.59
N GLU A 719 7.63 6.23 -31.66
CA GLU A 719 6.80 7.23 -30.98
C GLU A 719 6.89 7.07 -29.46
N GLN A 720 6.92 5.83 -28.95
CA GLN A 720 7.16 5.56 -27.53
C GLN A 720 8.57 6.00 -27.11
N MET A 721 9.60 5.71 -27.90
CA MET A 721 10.96 6.19 -27.62
C MET A 721 11.06 7.71 -27.66
N ILE A 722 10.33 8.38 -28.56
CA ILE A 722 10.27 9.85 -28.63
C ILE A 722 9.49 10.41 -27.43
N SER A 723 8.40 9.76 -27.00
CA SER A 723 7.65 10.11 -25.79
C SER A 723 8.52 9.96 -24.55
N ASP A 724 9.21 8.84 -24.38
CA ASP A 724 10.11 8.58 -23.27
C ASP A 724 11.28 9.58 -23.26
N LEU A 725 11.77 9.97 -24.44
CA LEU A 725 12.80 10.98 -24.56
C LEU A 725 12.26 12.38 -24.23
N SER A 726 11.03 12.70 -24.63
CA SER A 726 10.34 13.95 -24.27
C SER A 726 10.09 14.03 -22.77
N ASP A 727 9.59 12.96 -22.15
CA ASP A 727 9.38 12.86 -20.71
C ASP A 727 10.70 12.98 -19.95
N ARG A 728 11.80 12.45 -20.51
CA ARG A 728 13.13 12.61 -19.92
C ARG A 728 13.66 14.03 -20.07
N VAL A 729 13.39 14.71 -21.19
CA VAL A 729 13.70 16.12 -21.39
C VAL A 729 12.86 17.01 -20.49
N ASP A 730 11.57 16.72 -20.31
CA ASP A 730 10.67 17.44 -19.42
C ASP A 730 11.02 17.19 -17.95
N SER A 731 11.45 15.98 -17.60
CA SER A 731 12.00 15.67 -16.28
C SER A 731 13.32 16.40 -16.03
N LEU A 732 14.22 16.44 -17.01
CA LEU A 732 15.47 17.21 -16.93
C LEU A 732 15.21 18.72 -16.89
N GLN A 733 14.21 19.22 -17.61
CA GLN A 733 13.78 20.61 -17.59
C GLN A 733 13.09 20.94 -16.26
N ALA A 734 12.27 20.06 -15.71
CA ALA A 734 11.67 20.21 -14.38
C ALA A 734 12.72 20.12 -13.26
N GLN A 735 13.76 19.30 -13.42
CA GLN A 735 14.92 19.26 -12.51
C GLN A 735 15.79 20.52 -12.66
N LEU A 736 15.93 21.05 -13.88
CA LEU A 736 16.62 22.31 -14.15
C LEU A 736 15.84 23.52 -13.62
N ASP A 737 14.52 23.50 -13.73
CA ASP A 737 13.60 24.51 -13.20
C ASP A 737 13.47 24.38 -11.68
N ALA A 738 13.52 23.17 -11.12
CA ALA A 738 13.64 22.93 -9.69
C ALA A 738 15.01 23.36 -9.17
N CYS A 739 16.09 23.22 -9.94
CA CYS A 739 17.41 23.76 -9.61
C CYS A 739 17.44 25.30 -9.71
N CYS A 740 16.71 25.87 -10.68
CA CYS A 740 16.56 27.32 -10.84
C CYS A 740 15.62 27.93 -9.77
N ASN A 741 14.60 27.19 -9.32
CA ASN A 741 13.65 27.59 -8.26
C ASN A 741 14.13 27.21 -6.85
N ALA A 742 15.10 26.30 -6.72
CA ALA A 742 15.87 26.06 -5.49
C ALA A 742 16.95 27.13 -5.25
N SER A 743 16.90 28.26 -5.95
CA SER A 743 17.54 29.51 -5.55
C SER A 743 16.78 30.24 -4.41
N ALA A 744 15.94 29.51 -3.67
CA ALA A 744 15.38 29.90 -2.39
C ALA A 744 15.67 28.87 -1.29
N LEU A 745 16.94 28.53 -1.10
CA LEU A 745 17.46 28.27 0.24
C LEU A 745 18.61 29.23 0.52
N ASN A 746 18.26 30.27 1.28
CA ASN A 746 19.17 30.96 2.17
C ASN A 746 19.99 29.90 2.92
N ASP A 747 21.30 29.81 2.70
CA ASP A 747 22.30 30.31 3.65
C ASP A 747 23.74 30.10 3.10
N PHE A 748 24.61 31.06 3.40
CA PHE A 748 26.07 31.12 3.15
C PHE A 748 26.61 31.32 1.72
N ASP A 749 26.68 32.58 1.26
CA ASP A 749 27.92 33.37 1.36
C ASP A 749 27.76 34.72 0.62
N SER A 750 27.32 35.73 1.36
CA SER A 750 27.22 37.12 0.91
C SER A 750 28.60 37.79 0.90
N ASN A 751 29.50 37.49 -0.05
CA ASN A 751 30.66 38.37 -0.26
C ASN A 751 31.54 38.16 -1.52
N THR A 752 31.01 37.95 -2.72
CA THR A 752 31.87 38.12 -3.91
C THR A 752 31.20 38.91 -5.02
N ASP A 753 31.41 40.23 -5.00
CA ASP A 753 31.26 41.16 -6.13
C ASP A 753 32.20 40.74 -7.27
N LYS A 754 31.81 39.73 -8.06
CA LYS A 754 32.61 39.13 -9.14
C LYS A 754 32.10 39.57 -10.51
N ALA A 755 33.02 39.79 -11.46
CA ALA A 755 32.68 40.19 -12.81
C ALA A 755 31.90 39.09 -13.55
N ARG A 756 30.85 39.48 -14.27
CA ARG A 756 29.99 38.56 -15.03
C ARG A 756 29.66 39.13 -16.41
N LEU A 757 29.63 38.25 -17.41
CA LEU A 757 29.17 38.55 -18.76
C LEU A 757 27.96 37.67 -19.06
N TYR A 758 26.87 38.26 -19.56
CA TYR A 758 25.65 37.51 -19.87
C TYR A 758 25.50 37.28 -21.39
N GLN A 759 24.68 36.29 -21.76
CA GLN A 759 24.34 36.03 -23.16
C GLN A 759 23.54 37.21 -23.73
N ASN A 760 23.80 37.59 -24.99
CA ASN A 760 23.08 38.66 -25.67
C ASN A 760 21.62 38.27 -25.92
N ALA A 761 20.71 39.24 -25.85
CA ALA A 761 19.29 39.02 -26.10
C ALA A 761 18.73 40.12 -27.03
N PRO A 762 18.10 39.76 -28.16
CA PRO A 762 17.92 38.41 -28.72
C PRO A 762 19.20 37.80 -29.33
N ASN A 763 19.29 36.48 -29.42
CA ASN A 763 20.34 35.72 -30.13
C ASN A 763 19.73 34.46 -30.79
N PRO A 764 19.65 34.35 -32.13
CA PRO A 764 20.08 35.31 -33.15
C PRO A 764 19.31 36.64 -33.11
N PHE A 765 19.87 37.70 -33.70
CA PHE A 765 19.18 38.99 -33.88
C PHE A 765 19.26 39.45 -35.33
N SER A 766 18.30 40.30 -35.73
CA SER A 766 18.19 40.84 -37.09
C SER A 766 18.39 42.35 -37.19
N GLU A 767 18.19 43.12 -36.11
CA GLU A 767 18.35 44.58 -36.08
C GLU A 767 19.24 45.09 -34.93
N THR A 768 18.88 44.77 -33.69
CA THR A 768 19.67 45.12 -32.50
C THR A 768 19.67 43.99 -31.46
N THR A 769 20.72 43.93 -30.64
CA THR A 769 20.83 42.99 -29.52
C THR A 769 21.49 43.66 -28.33
N THR A 770 21.12 43.25 -27.12
CA THR A 770 21.65 43.81 -25.87
C THR A 770 22.54 42.80 -25.16
N ILE A 771 23.75 43.20 -24.81
CA ILE A 771 24.69 42.43 -23.98
C ILE A 771 24.68 43.02 -22.58
N ARG A 772 24.27 42.24 -21.58
CA ARG A 772 24.35 42.62 -20.16
C ARG A 772 25.67 42.16 -19.54
N TYR A 773 26.15 42.88 -18.54
CA TYR A 773 27.34 42.55 -17.77
C TYR A 773 27.24 43.10 -16.34
N HIS A 774 28.05 42.56 -15.42
CA HIS A 774 28.27 43.12 -14.08
C HIS A 774 29.76 43.36 -13.86
N ILE A 775 30.15 44.58 -13.47
CA ILE A 775 31.54 44.95 -13.18
C ILE A 775 31.70 45.18 -11.67
N PRO A 776 32.65 44.51 -11.00
CA PRO A 776 32.91 44.73 -9.58
C PRO A 776 33.32 46.16 -9.27
N ASN A 777 32.91 46.67 -8.12
CA ASN A 777 33.25 48.00 -7.64
C ASN A 777 34.76 48.21 -7.42
N SER A 778 35.54 47.13 -7.29
CA SER A 778 37.01 47.18 -7.20
C SER A 778 37.72 47.34 -8.55
N THR A 779 37.03 47.18 -9.68
CA THR A 779 37.62 47.19 -11.02
C THR A 779 37.99 48.60 -11.44
N LYS A 780 39.23 48.84 -11.88
CA LYS A 780 39.68 50.18 -12.29
C LYS A 780 39.45 50.45 -13.77
N LYS A 781 39.48 49.42 -14.61
CA LYS A 781 39.23 49.51 -16.06
C LYS A 781 38.43 48.29 -16.52
N ALA A 782 37.30 48.52 -17.17
CA ALA A 782 36.54 47.46 -17.83
C ALA A 782 36.27 47.83 -19.29
N TYR A 783 36.33 46.85 -20.18
CA TYR A 783 35.96 47.02 -21.58
C TYR A 783 35.53 45.70 -22.20
N LEU A 784 34.69 45.79 -23.22
CA LEU A 784 34.18 44.65 -23.98
C LEU A 784 34.72 44.73 -25.41
N ILE A 785 35.33 43.64 -25.87
CA ILE A 785 35.82 43.51 -27.24
C ILE A 785 34.84 42.67 -28.03
N LEU A 786 34.43 43.17 -29.18
CA LEU A 786 33.68 42.45 -30.20
C LEU A 786 34.66 42.05 -31.31
N SER A 787 34.69 40.76 -31.68
CA SER A 787 35.58 40.20 -32.69
C SER A 787 34.85 39.28 -33.65
N ASP A 788 35.46 38.99 -34.80
CA ASP A 788 35.02 37.89 -35.66
C ASP A 788 35.38 36.52 -35.06
N ILE A 789 34.99 35.44 -35.74
CA ILE A 789 35.29 34.05 -35.34
C ILE A 789 36.78 33.71 -35.39
N GLU A 790 37.57 34.48 -36.15
CA GLU A 790 39.02 34.32 -36.27
C GLU A 790 39.76 35.10 -35.16
N GLY A 791 39.03 35.89 -34.35
CA GLY A 791 39.55 36.65 -33.23
C GLY A 791 40.03 38.07 -33.58
N HIS A 792 39.82 38.55 -34.81
CA HIS A 792 40.14 39.93 -35.18
C HIS A 792 39.15 40.89 -34.53
N MET A 793 39.68 41.94 -33.89
CA MET A 793 38.87 42.96 -33.21
C MET A 793 38.06 43.77 -34.23
N ILE A 794 36.74 43.74 -34.08
CA ILE A 794 35.78 44.55 -34.85
C ILE A 794 35.51 45.86 -34.13
N ASN A 795 35.25 45.81 -32.82
CA ASN A 795 34.98 47.00 -32.02
C ASN A 795 35.36 46.80 -30.55
N ARG A 796 35.56 47.91 -29.84
CA ARG A 796 35.83 47.93 -28.40
C ARG A 796 34.91 48.94 -27.71
N PHE A 797 34.23 48.48 -26.68
CA PHE A 797 33.35 49.29 -25.83
C PHE A 797 34.00 49.47 -24.47
N ASP A 798 34.46 50.69 -24.16
CA ASP A 798 34.97 51.02 -22.83
C ASP A 798 33.82 51.22 -21.84
N ILE A 799 33.90 50.58 -20.67
CA ILE A 799 32.88 50.62 -19.62
C ILE A 799 33.40 51.50 -18.48
N SER A 800 32.72 52.62 -18.22
CA SER A 800 33.15 53.65 -17.28
C SER A 800 32.49 53.57 -15.90
N SER A 801 31.42 52.80 -15.75
CA SER A 801 30.69 52.61 -14.47
C SER A 801 30.79 51.18 -13.98
N THR A 802 30.95 51.00 -12.67
CA THR A 802 30.85 49.70 -11.99
C THR A 802 29.40 49.34 -11.68
N GLY A 803 29.13 48.06 -11.40
CA GLY A 803 27.79 47.50 -11.23
C GLY A 803 27.24 46.84 -12.49
N ASP A 804 25.93 46.58 -12.47
CA ASP A 804 25.20 46.02 -13.60
C ASP A 804 25.05 47.07 -14.72
N GLY A 805 25.37 46.66 -15.94
CA GLY A 805 25.30 47.50 -17.13
C GLY A 805 24.93 46.72 -18.37
N GLN A 806 24.68 47.44 -19.46
CA GLN A 806 24.34 46.85 -20.74
C GLN A 806 24.93 47.64 -21.91
N ILE A 807 25.29 46.94 -22.99
CA ILE A 807 25.72 47.51 -24.27
C ILE A 807 24.73 47.06 -25.35
N LEU A 808 24.22 48.03 -26.11
CA LEU A 808 23.37 47.78 -27.28
C LEU A 808 24.26 47.67 -28.53
N ILE A 809 24.13 46.58 -29.26
CA ILE A 809 24.80 46.33 -30.54
C ILE A 809 23.75 46.37 -31.65
N GLY A 810 23.94 47.24 -32.63
CA GLY A 810 23.09 47.30 -33.83
C GLY A 810 23.77 46.71 -35.05
N VAL A 811 22.97 46.33 -36.06
CA VAL A 811 23.46 45.84 -37.36
C VAL A 811 24.49 46.75 -38.04
N GLY A 812 24.43 48.08 -37.81
CA GLY A 812 25.40 49.02 -38.38
C GLY A 812 26.83 48.85 -37.87
N SER A 813 27.03 48.10 -36.78
CA SER A 813 28.35 47.80 -36.19
C SER A 813 28.96 46.50 -36.74
N LEU A 814 28.24 45.74 -37.57
CA LEU A 814 28.62 44.41 -38.07
C LEU A 814 28.32 44.31 -39.57
N ASN A 815 29.34 44.05 -40.38
CA ASN A 815 29.23 44.22 -41.84
C ASN A 815 28.54 43.03 -42.57
N VAL A 816 28.55 41.81 -42.02
CA VAL A 816 28.06 40.60 -42.68
C VAL A 816 27.20 39.75 -41.74
N SER A 817 26.23 38.99 -42.27
CA SER A 817 25.52 37.97 -41.47
C SER A 817 26.51 36.88 -41.09
N GLY A 818 26.47 36.42 -39.85
CA GLY A 818 27.42 35.44 -39.34
C GLY A 818 27.51 35.40 -37.82
N ALA A 819 28.34 34.47 -37.33
CA ALA A 819 28.69 34.39 -35.92
C ALA A 819 29.82 35.37 -35.60
N TYR A 820 29.76 35.96 -34.42
CA TYR A 820 30.74 36.87 -33.86
C TYR A 820 30.99 36.51 -32.39
N LEU A 821 32.10 36.95 -31.83
CA LEU A 821 32.45 36.73 -30.43
C LEU A 821 32.54 38.06 -29.68
N TYR A 822 32.13 38.08 -28.42
CA TYR A 822 32.35 39.21 -27.54
C TYR A 822 32.96 38.75 -26.22
N THR A 823 33.97 39.48 -25.76
CA THR A 823 34.78 39.13 -24.60
C THR A 823 34.86 40.31 -23.63
N LEU A 824 34.56 40.06 -22.36
CA LEU A 824 34.68 41.06 -21.30
C LEU A 824 36.06 40.99 -20.65
N TYR A 825 36.69 42.14 -20.50
CA TYR A 825 37.95 42.31 -19.77
C TYR A 825 37.74 43.25 -18.58
N CYS A 826 38.24 42.85 -17.42
CA CYS A 826 38.32 43.68 -16.22
C CYS A 826 39.79 43.74 -15.77
N ASP A 827 40.34 44.94 -15.63
CA ASP A 827 41.75 45.21 -15.32
C ASP A 827 42.74 44.45 -16.22
N ASN A 828 42.38 44.34 -17.52
CA ASN A 828 43.09 43.59 -18.57
C ASN A 828 43.11 42.06 -18.39
N ILE A 829 42.32 41.53 -17.46
CA ILE A 829 42.10 40.09 -17.31
C ILE A 829 40.83 39.72 -18.07
N LYS A 830 40.92 38.70 -18.93
CA LYS A 830 39.78 38.12 -19.62
C LYS A 830 38.85 37.46 -18.59
N ILE A 831 37.59 37.88 -18.55
CA ILE A 831 36.59 37.33 -17.64
C ILE A 831 35.81 36.19 -18.30
N ASP A 832 35.21 36.45 -19.46
CA ASP A 832 34.44 35.45 -20.22
C ASP A 832 34.30 35.88 -21.69
N THR A 833 34.06 34.92 -22.59
CA THR A 833 33.79 35.11 -24.02
C THR A 833 32.49 34.41 -24.40
N LYS A 834 31.61 35.08 -25.14
CA LYS A 834 30.35 34.51 -25.64
C LYS A 834 30.15 34.81 -27.13
N SER A 835 29.31 34.02 -27.79
CA SER A 835 28.99 34.17 -29.21
C SER A 835 27.70 34.95 -29.41
N LEU A 836 27.66 35.84 -30.40
CA LEU A 836 26.44 36.47 -30.93
C LEU A 836 26.26 36.11 -32.40
N ILE A 837 25.03 35.91 -32.85
CA ILE A 837 24.68 35.51 -34.22
C ILE A 837 23.83 36.59 -34.86
N LEU A 838 24.32 37.17 -35.97
CA LEU A 838 23.56 38.10 -36.79
C LEU A 838 22.91 37.35 -37.97
N GLN A 839 21.58 37.39 -38.04
CA GLN A 839 20.78 36.81 -39.11
C GLN A 839 20.05 37.95 -39.83
N LYS A 840 20.62 38.43 -40.96
CA LYS A 840 19.94 39.40 -41.84
C LYS A 840 18.86 38.73 -42.68
#